data_AF-A0A1S4ATM8-F1
#
_entry.id   AF-A0A1S4ATM8-F1
#
_cell.length_a   1.000
_cell.length_b   1.000
_cell.length_c   1.000
_cell.angle_alpha   90.00
_cell.angle_beta   90.00
_cell.angle_gamma   90.00
#
_symmetry.space_group_name_H-M   'P 1'
#
loop_
_entity.id
_entity.type
_entity.pdbx_description
1 polymer ?
#
loop_
_entity_poly.entity_id
_entity_poly.type
_entity_poly.pdbx_seq_one_letter_code
_entity_poly.pdbx_strand_id
1 'polypeptide(L)'
;MKNSHSPHHQNLSSDVETAVPSSSAEQSQPSSVAPPSMTSSPATSSSEKPTAPAEDVAATRDPTSVASAAEFVTVERRSEYGAVCKWAIANFTRVKARALWSKYFEVGGFDCRLLVYPKGDSQALPGYISVYLQIMDPRNTTSSKWDCFASYRLAIENPRDSSKSIHRDSWHRFSSKKKSHGWCDFTPSNSILDPKLGFLFNNDCILVTADILILNESVSFSRDNNNELQSNSVSNVVVTGSSGDVLSGKFTWKVHNFSLFKEMIKTQKIMSPIFPAGECNLRISVYQSAVNGVEYLSMCLESKDTEKTLISDRSCWCLFRMSVLNQKAGFNHMHRDSYGRFAADNKSGDNTSLGWNDYMKIVDFMGTDSGFLVDDTAVFSTSFHVIKELSSFSKNGGLIGLRNGSGSRKSDGHMGKFTWRIENFTRLKDILKKRKITGLCIKSRRFQIGNRDCRLIVYPRGQSQPPCHLSVFLEVTDSRNSNSDWSCFVSHRLSVVNQKMEEKSVTKESQNRYSKAAKDWGWREFVTLTSLFDQDSGFLVQDMVVFSAEVLILKESSIIEELIDEDIDQPKAGSQLDKAGKKSSFTWKVENFFFFKEIMETRKIFSKYFQAGGCELRIGVYESFDTICIYLESDQSIGSDPEKNFWVKYRMAILNQKCQSKTVWKESSICTKTWNNSVLQFMKVSDMMESDAGFLVRDTVVFVCEILDCCPWFDFADLEVSDQSFI
;
A
#
# COMPACT_ATOMS: atom_id res chain seq x y z
N MET A 1 -3.53 4.46 37.61
CA MET A 1 -4.08 5.83 37.52
C MET A 1 -3.93 6.29 36.08
N LYS A 2 -5.04 6.61 35.40
CA LYS A 2 -5.06 7.14 34.03
C LYS A 2 -5.57 8.58 34.10
N ASN A 3 -4.75 9.56 33.71
CA ASN A 3 -5.23 10.90 33.41
C ASN A 3 -5.20 11.10 31.89
N SER A 4 -6.37 11.07 31.28
CA SER A 4 -6.63 11.65 29.96
C SER A 4 -7.54 12.87 30.19
N HIS A 5 -6.94 14.05 30.27
CA HIS A 5 -7.66 15.31 30.29
C HIS A 5 -7.55 16.01 28.95
N SER A 6 -8.71 16.30 28.35
CA SER A 6 -8.90 17.41 27.43
C SER A 6 -9.77 18.45 28.16
N PRO A 7 -9.49 19.76 28.07
CA PRO A 7 -10.08 20.74 28.98
C PRO A 7 -11.47 21.21 28.52
N HIS A 8 -12.43 21.22 29.46
CA HIS A 8 -13.60 22.10 29.36
C HIS A 8 -13.37 23.33 30.23
N HIS A 9 -13.36 24.52 29.62
CA HIS A 9 -13.50 25.78 30.34
C HIS A 9 -14.98 26.00 30.66
N GLN A 10 -15.30 26.12 31.95
CA GLN A 10 -16.41 26.94 32.41
C GLN A 10 -15.83 28.21 33.03
N ASN A 11 -16.41 29.37 32.73
CA ASN A 11 -16.20 30.58 33.53
C ASN A 11 -17.49 31.40 33.53
N LEU A 12 -17.81 32.00 34.67
CA LEU A 12 -19.09 32.67 34.90
C LEU A 12 -19.20 34.03 34.19
N SER A 13 -20.44 34.44 33.97
CA SER A 13 -20.86 35.68 33.33
C SER A 13 -20.83 36.89 34.27
N SER A 14 -20.39 38.05 33.75
CA SER A 14 -20.96 39.36 34.11
C SER A 14 -20.88 40.33 32.93
N ASP A 15 -22.02 40.95 32.64
CA ASP A 15 -22.41 41.77 31.48
C ASP A 15 -21.50 43.02 31.28
N VAL A 16 -21.33 43.61 30.08
CA VAL A 16 -22.34 44.36 29.28
C VAL A 16 -21.73 44.72 27.90
N GLU A 17 -22.50 44.55 26.80
CA GLU A 17 -22.50 45.23 25.46
C GLU A 17 -21.18 45.62 24.75
N THR A 18 -20.95 45.57 23.41
CA THR A 18 -21.64 45.20 22.15
C THR A 18 -20.55 45.17 21.02
N ALA A 19 -20.69 44.66 19.78
CA ALA A 19 -21.67 43.81 19.09
C ALA A 19 -21.10 43.28 17.73
N VAL A 20 -21.70 42.20 17.20
CA VAL A 20 -21.79 41.77 15.77
C VAL A 20 -20.53 41.19 15.04
N PRO A 21 -20.68 40.13 14.19
CA PRO A 21 -19.70 39.04 14.18
C PRO A 21 -19.28 38.45 12.79
N SER A 22 -18.56 37.31 12.88
CA SER A 22 -18.55 36.15 11.96
C SER A 22 -17.66 36.14 10.70
N SER A 23 -16.69 35.22 10.67
CA SER A 23 -16.83 33.94 9.94
C SER A 23 -15.72 32.96 10.33
N SER A 24 -16.07 31.72 10.62
CA SER A 24 -15.16 30.66 11.06
C SER A 24 -14.61 29.86 9.87
N ALA A 25 -13.30 29.59 9.86
CA ALA A 25 -12.68 28.74 8.83
C ALA A 25 -12.91 27.25 9.13
N GLU A 26 -13.66 26.57 8.27
CA GLU A 26 -13.91 25.13 8.36
C GLU A 26 -12.69 24.28 7.96
N GLN A 27 -12.50 23.17 8.66
CA GLN A 27 -11.52 22.13 8.30
C GLN A 27 -12.19 21.09 7.40
N SER A 28 -11.91 21.11 6.09
CA SER A 28 -12.39 20.10 5.16
C SER A 28 -11.47 18.89 5.08
N GLN A 29 -11.91 17.76 5.63
CA GLN A 29 -11.39 16.44 5.26
C GLN A 29 -12.04 15.98 3.94
N PRO A 30 -11.29 15.38 2.98
CA PRO A 30 -11.89 14.82 1.78
C PRO A 30 -12.44 13.40 2.05
N SER A 31 -13.72 13.31 2.40
CA SER A 31 -14.49 12.07 2.40
C SER A 31 -15.11 11.82 1.02
N SER A 32 -14.46 11.00 0.18
CA SER A 32 -15.03 10.60 -1.12
C SER A 32 -15.73 9.24 -1.04
N VAL A 33 -17.03 9.26 -0.76
CA VAL A 33 -17.91 8.10 -1.04
C VAL A 33 -18.12 8.03 -2.55
N ALA A 34 -17.81 6.89 -3.17
CA ALA A 34 -18.05 6.70 -4.60
C ALA A 34 -19.55 6.43 -4.87
N PRO A 35 -20.19 7.12 -5.84
CA PRO A 35 -21.55 6.80 -6.26
C PRO A 35 -21.57 5.50 -7.09
N PRO A 36 -22.68 4.74 -7.11
CA PRO A 36 -22.78 3.48 -7.84
C PRO A 36 -22.89 3.70 -9.35
N SER A 37 -21.90 3.22 -10.09
CA SER A 37 -21.89 3.26 -11.56
C SER A 37 -22.78 2.16 -12.16
N MET A 38 -24.06 2.48 -12.41
CA MET A 38 -24.98 1.64 -13.17
C MET A 38 -24.78 1.81 -14.69
N THR A 39 -23.83 1.08 -15.28
CA THR A 39 -23.87 0.70 -16.71
C THR A 39 -23.18 -0.65 -16.90
N SER A 40 -23.98 -1.71 -17.04
CA SER A 40 -23.49 -3.00 -17.50
C SER A 40 -23.15 -2.94 -18.98
N SER A 41 -21.99 -3.47 -19.36
CA SER A 41 -21.66 -3.80 -20.75
C SER A 41 -20.90 -5.13 -20.77
N PRO A 42 -21.07 -5.97 -21.81
CA PRO A 42 -20.76 -7.40 -21.68
C PRO A 42 -19.26 -7.67 -21.65
N ALA A 43 -18.86 -8.68 -20.86
CA ALA A 43 -17.48 -9.12 -20.83
C ALA A 43 -17.08 -9.80 -22.15
N THR A 44 -16.15 -9.20 -22.89
CA THR A 44 -15.37 -9.85 -23.95
C THR A 44 -13.90 -9.88 -23.54
N SER A 45 -13.44 -11.06 -23.14
CA SER A 45 -12.03 -11.29 -22.78
C SER A 45 -11.17 -11.46 -24.02
N SER A 46 -10.28 -10.50 -24.31
CA SER A 46 -9.10 -10.71 -25.15
C SER A 46 -7.93 -9.89 -24.64
N SER A 47 -6.70 -10.35 -24.85
CA SER A 47 -5.48 -9.74 -24.30
C SER A 47 -5.00 -8.56 -25.13
N GLU A 48 -5.47 -7.35 -24.82
CA GLU A 48 -5.20 -6.13 -25.61
C GLU A 48 -3.78 -5.53 -25.47
N LYS A 49 -2.96 -6.04 -24.54
CA LYS A 49 -1.66 -5.42 -24.21
C LYS A 49 -0.58 -5.71 -25.26
N PRO A 50 0.21 -4.71 -25.67
CA PRO A 50 1.35 -4.93 -26.54
C PRO A 50 2.45 -5.76 -25.85
N THR A 51 3.16 -6.54 -26.65
CA THR A 51 4.18 -7.50 -26.24
C THR A 51 5.48 -7.30 -27.04
N ALA A 52 6.54 -8.01 -26.63
CA ALA A 52 7.70 -8.25 -27.46
C ALA A 52 7.52 -9.62 -28.17
N PRO A 53 7.94 -9.77 -29.44
CA PRO A 53 7.93 -11.06 -30.11
C PRO A 53 8.85 -12.05 -29.39
N ALA A 54 8.60 -13.35 -29.53
CA ALA A 54 9.49 -14.36 -28.97
C ALA A 54 10.85 -14.36 -29.69
N GLU A 55 11.94 -14.51 -28.92
CA GLU A 55 13.29 -14.66 -29.50
C GLU A 55 13.47 -16.08 -30.05
N ASP A 56 13.18 -16.27 -31.34
CA ASP A 56 13.58 -17.47 -32.08
C ASP A 56 15.12 -17.48 -32.21
N VAL A 57 15.80 -18.39 -31.49
CA VAL A 57 17.27 -18.48 -31.41
C VAL A 57 17.94 -18.92 -32.73
N ALA A 58 17.16 -19.25 -33.76
CA ALA A 58 17.63 -19.74 -35.05
C ALA A 58 17.58 -18.67 -36.16
N ALA A 59 18.47 -17.67 -36.10
CA ALA A 59 18.61 -16.64 -37.14
C ALA A 59 20.06 -16.12 -37.34
N THR A 60 21.06 -17.01 -37.31
CA THR A 60 22.42 -16.68 -37.76
C THR A 60 22.70 -17.25 -39.15
N ARG A 61 22.93 -16.36 -40.14
CA ARG A 61 23.30 -16.63 -41.56
C ARG A 61 22.19 -17.36 -42.36
N ASP A 62 21.55 -16.74 -43.33
CA ASP A 62 22.13 -16.47 -44.67
C ASP A 62 21.52 -15.24 -45.37
N PRO A 63 22.29 -14.44 -46.13
CA PRO A 63 21.79 -13.27 -46.87
C PRO A 63 21.58 -13.52 -48.38
N THR A 64 21.00 -14.66 -48.80
CA THR A 64 20.71 -14.91 -50.23
C THR A 64 19.44 -15.73 -50.50
N SER A 65 18.68 -15.28 -51.51
CA SER A 65 17.40 -15.83 -52.03
C SER A 65 16.17 -15.59 -51.11
N VAL A 66 14.96 -15.27 -51.61
CA VAL A 66 14.40 -15.49 -52.96
C VAL A 66 13.58 -14.28 -53.46
N ALA A 67 13.77 -13.94 -54.74
CA ALA A 67 12.87 -13.20 -55.67
C ALA A 67 12.29 -11.82 -55.28
N SER A 68 12.72 -10.84 -56.07
CA SER A 68 12.11 -9.52 -56.26
C SER A 68 10.61 -9.55 -56.59
N ALA A 69 9.80 -9.03 -55.68
CA ALA A 69 8.60 -8.24 -55.99
C ALA A 69 8.82 -6.83 -55.41
N ALA A 70 8.20 -5.79 -55.97
CA ALA A 70 8.54 -4.40 -55.68
C ALA A 70 8.05 -3.95 -54.27
N GLU A 71 8.81 -4.27 -53.23
CA GLU A 71 8.66 -3.69 -51.90
C GLU A 71 9.05 -2.21 -51.91
N PHE A 72 8.05 -1.34 -51.88
CA PHE A 72 8.26 0.10 -51.65
C PHE A 72 8.09 0.41 -50.17
N VAL A 73 9.20 0.85 -49.56
CA VAL A 73 9.20 1.55 -48.27
C VAL A 73 9.40 3.03 -48.56
N THR A 74 8.40 3.84 -48.24
CA THR A 74 8.44 5.30 -48.35
C THR A 74 8.39 5.88 -46.94
N VAL A 75 9.27 6.84 -46.64
CA VAL A 75 9.36 7.46 -45.31
C VAL A 75 9.11 8.96 -45.44
N GLU A 76 7.97 9.41 -44.93
CA GLU A 76 7.58 10.82 -44.89
C GLU A 76 8.06 11.43 -43.58
N ARG A 77 9.23 12.09 -43.61
CA ARG A 77 9.77 12.82 -42.46
C ARG A 77 8.96 14.09 -42.22
N ARG A 78 8.30 14.17 -41.06
CA ARG A 78 7.57 15.37 -40.60
C ARG A 78 8.47 16.33 -39.82
N SER A 79 9.44 15.79 -39.09
CA SER A 79 10.53 16.50 -38.41
C SER A 79 11.72 15.55 -38.23
N GLU A 80 12.81 16.02 -37.63
CA GLU A 80 13.96 15.18 -37.25
C GLU A 80 13.54 14.00 -36.35
N TYR A 81 12.62 14.26 -35.41
CA TYR A 81 12.14 13.30 -34.41
C TYR A 81 10.78 12.69 -34.73
N GLY A 82 10.24 12.92 -35.94
CA GLY A 82 8.89 12.47 -36.30
C GLY A 82 8.78 12.05 -37.76
N ALA A 83 8.35 10.82 -38.03
CA ALA A 83 8.22 10.29 -39.38
C ALA A 83 7.06 9.30 -39.54
N VAL A 84 6.49 9.23 -40.74
CA VAL A 84 5.57 8.16 -41.14
C VAL A 84 6.27 7.22 -42.11
N CYS A 85 6.48 5.97 -41.69
CA CYS A 85 6.86 4.90 -42.60
C CYS A 85 5.61 4.31 -43.27
N LYS A 86 5.68 4.09 -44.58
CA LYS A 86 4.68 3.41 -45.40
C LYS A 86 5.36 2.25 -46.11
N TRP A 87 4.96 1.02 -45.81
CA TRP A 87 5.54 -0.20 -46.37
C TRP A 87 4.47 -1.00 -47.12
N ALA A 88 4.61 -1.03 -48.45
CA ALA A 88 3.80 -1.88 -49.31
C ALA A 88 4.40 -3.28 -49.37
N ILE A 89 3.65 -4.28 -48.90
CA ILE A 89 4.04 -5.70 -48.94
C ILE A 89 3.30 -6.37 -50.10
N ALA A 90 4.03 -6.70 -51.16
CA ALA A 90 3.47 -7.32 -52.35
C ALA A 90 3.35 -8.85 -52.23
N ASN A 91 2.39 -9.43 -52.96
CA ASN A 91 2.05 -10.86 -52.96
C ASN A 91 1.69 -11.41 -51.57
N PHE A 92 0.99 -10.61 -50.75
CA PHE A 92 0.78 -10.90 -49.32
C PHE A 92 0.09 -12.25 -49.07
N THR A 93 -0.95 -12.60 -49.85
CA THR A 93 -1.64 -13.91 -49.72
C THR A 93 -0.73 -15.10 -50.00
N ARG A 94 0.36 -14.89 -50.76
CA ARG A 94 1.31 -15.93 -51.22
C ARG A 94 2.56 -16.05 -50.35
N VAL A 95 2.71 -15.22 -49.31
CA VAL A 95 3.91 -15.22 -48.46
C VAL A 95 4.04 -16.55 -47.71
N LYS A 96 5.19 -17.22 -47.92
CA LYS A 96 5.58 -18.44 -47.18
C LYS A 96 6.50 -18.15 -45.99
N ALA A 97 7.11 -16.97 -45.93
CA ALA A 97 7.98 -16.57 -44.82
C ALA A 97 7.19 -16.43 -43.51
N ARG A 98 7.80 -16.87 -42.39
CA ARG A 98 7.23 -16.75 -41.04
C ARG A 98 7.09 -15.29 -40.60
N ALA A 99 8.08 -14.47 -40.97
CA ALA A 99 8.15 -13.05 -40.68
C ALA A 99 8.69 -12.29 -41.91
N LEU A 100 8.31 -11.02 -41.99
CA LEU A 100 8.77 -10.05 -42.97
C LEU A 100 9.33 -8.83 -42.21
N TRP A 101 10.30 -8.14 -42.81
CA TRP A 101 10.93 -6.95 -42.25
C TRP A 101 10.95 -5.84 -43.29
N SER A 102 10.56 -4.62 -42.91
CA SER A 102 10.89 -3.46 -43.72
C SER A 102 12.40 -3.24 -43.73
N LYS A 103 12.89 -2.48 -44.73
CA LYS A 103 14.20 -1.84 -44.63
C LYS A 103 14.26 -0.96 -43.38
N TYR A 104 15.46 -0.78 -42.83
CA TYR A 104 15.70 0.21 -41.78
C TYR A 104 15.53 1.63 -42.34
N PHE A 105 15.07 2.53 -41.48
CA PHE A 105 14.97 3.96 -41.72
C PHE A 105 15.20 4.73 -40.43
N GLU A 106 15.81 5.90 -40.53
CA GLU A 106 16.23 6.68 -39.37
C GLU A 106 15.16 7.71 -38.96
N VAL A 107 14.82 7.71 -37.67
CA VAL A 107 13.98 8.71 -36.98
C VAL A 107 14.68 9.15 -35.69
N GLY A 108 14.91 10.46 -35.49
CA GLY A 108 15.52 11.00 -34.28
C GLY A 108 16.92 10.46 -33.95
N GLY A 109 17.68 10.03 -34.96
CA GLY A 109 18.98 9.35 -34.78
C GLY A 109 18.89 7.90 -34.30
N PHE A 110 17.73 7.24 -34.45
CA PHE A 110 17.54 5.81 -34.19
C PHE A 110 17.12 5.05 -35.45
N ASP A 111 17.61 3.81 -35.58
CA ASP A 111 17.25 2.89 -36.67
C ASP A 111 15.91 2.21 -36.35
N CYS A 112 14.87 2.58 -37.09
CA CYS A 112 13.54 2.00 -36.99
C CYS A 112 13.28 1.00 -38.13
N ARG A 113 12.51 -0.05 -37.86
CA ARG A 113 11.90 -0.92 -38.90
C ARG A 113 10.62 -1.58 -38.42
N LEU A 114 9.79 -2.01 -39.38
CA LEU A 114 8.56 -2.75 -39.12
C LEU A 114 8.77 -4.25 -39.30
N LEU A 115 8.08 -5.03 -38.47
CA LEU A 115 8.02 -6.49 -38.56
C LEU A 115 6.57 -6.91 -38.71
N VAL A 116 6.30 -7.79 -39.66
CA VAL A 116 4.96 -8.38 -39.89
C VAL A 116 5.07 -9.88 -39.93
N TYR A 117 4.20 -10.57 -39.19
CA TYR A 117 4.04 -12.02 -39.23
C TYR A 117 2.69 -12.33 -39.88
N PRO A 118 2.64 -12.70 -41.19
CA PRO A 118 1.38 -12.83 -41.93
C PRO A 118 0.42 -13.91 -41.41
N LYS A 119 0.91 -14.81 -40.55
CA LYS A 119 0.15 -15.92 -39.94
C LYS A 119 0.23 -15.91 -38.40
N GLY A 120 0.66 -14.80 -37.82
CA GLY A 120 0.95 -14.67 -36.41
C GLY A 120 2.36 -15.12 -36.03
N ASP A 121 2.88 -14.57 -34.93
CA ASP A 121 4.08 -15.09 -34.26
C ASP A 121 3.73 -16.28 -33.34
N SER A 122 4.66 -16.74 -32.49
CA SER A 122 4.40 -17.86 -31.57
C SER A 122 3.52 -17.53 -30.36
N GLN A 123 3.18 -16.25 -30.13
CA GLN A 123 2.29 -15.81 -29.06
C GLN A 123 0.87 -15.52 -29.59
N ALA A 124 0.71 -15.40 -30.91
CA ALA A 124 -0.55 -15.07 -31.56
C ALA A 124 -1.57 -16.23 -31.53
N LEU A 125 -2.85 -15.84 -31.48
CA LEU A 125 -3.99 -16.71 -31.68
C LEU A 125 -4.03 -17.21 -33.14
N PRO A 126 -4.52 -18.44 -33.40
CA PRO A 126 -4.63 -18.98 -34.75
C PRO A 126 -5.41 -18.05 -35.69
N GLY A 127 -4.80 -17.72 -36.83
CA GLY A 127 -5.44 -16.89 -37.85
C GLY A 127 -5.32 -15.38 -37.65
N TYR A 128 -4.50 -14.89 -36.73
CA TYR A 128 -4.14 -13.46 -36.63
C TYR A 128 -2.91 -13.10 -37.46
N ILE A 129 -2.72 -11.81 -37.71
CA ILE A 129 -1.49 -11.18 -38.19
C ILE A 129 -0.85 -10.44 -37.02
N SER A 130 0.46 -10.56 -36.85
CA SER A 130 1.23 -9.77 -35.87
C SER A 130 1.96 -8.60 -36.53
N VAL A 131 2.02 -7.46 -35.85
CA VAL A 131 2.71 -6.26 -36.33
C VAL A 131 3.50 -5.60 -35.19
N TYR A 132 4.78 -5.31 -35.42
CA TYR A 132 5.69 -4.72 -34.43
C TYR A 132 6.52 -3.58 -35.01
N LEU A 133 6.84 -2.61 -34.15
CA LEU A 133 7.94 -1.67 -34.35
C LEU A 133 9.19 -2.25 -33.69
N GLN A 134 10.33 -2.15 -34.38
CA GLN A 134 11.66 -2.37 -33.80
C GLN A 134 12.48 -1.09 -33.92
N ILE A 135 13.20 -0.75 -32.84
CA ILE A 135 14.13 0.38 -32.77
C ILE A 135 15.51 -0.11 -32.30
N MET A 136 16.57 0.45 -32.88
CA MET A 136 17.98 0.16 -32.60
C MET A 136 18.82 1.44 -32.52
N ASP A 137 19.95 1.41 -31.81
CA ASP A 137 20.97 2.47 -31.85
C ASP A 137 21.86 2.29 -33.10
N PRO A 138 21.76 3.17 -34.13
CA PRO A 138 22.46 3.02 -35.41
C PRO A 138 23.99 3.14 -35.26
N ARG A 139 24.43 3.84 -34.21
CA ARG A 139 25.84 4.05 -33.89
C ARG A 139 26.55 2.76 -33.46
N ASN A 140 25.80 1.68 -33.21
CA ASN A 140 26.27 0.37 -32.77
C ASN A 140 27.32 0.48 -31.64
N THR A 141 27.09 1.41 -30.70
CA THR A 141 28.10 1.76 -29.71
C THR A 141 28.40 0.56 -28.81
N THR A 142 29.67 0.37 -28.44
CA THR A 142 30.07 -0.68 -27.49
C THR A 142 29.48 -0.48 -26.09
N SER A 143 28.83 0.67 -25.85
CA SER A 143 27.91 0.89 -24.75
C SER A 143 26.65 0.03 -24.91
N SER A 144 26.57 -1.06 -24.14
CA SER A 144 25.40 -1.96 -24.09
C SER A 144 24.13 -1.34 -23.46
N LYS A 145 24.09 -0.01 -23.28
CA LYS A 145 23.13 0.73 -22.46
C LYS A 145 22.52 1.95 -23.17
N TRP A 146 22.02 1.77 -24.39
CA TRP A 146 21.11 2.74 -25.00
C TRP A 146 19.65 2.46 -24.60
N ASP A 147 18.86 3.53 -24.48
CA ASP A 147 17.41 3.48 -24.45
C ASP A 147 16.81 4.74 -25.10
N CYS A 148 15.57 4.67 -25.59
CA CYS A 148 14.84 5.81 -26.16
C CYS A 148 13.33 5.68 -25.94
N PHE A 149 12.65 6.77 -25.62
CA PHE A 149 11.18 6.79 -25.56
C PHE A 149 10.60 7.11 -26.93
N ALA A 150 9.68 6.27 -27.40
CA ALA A 150 8.94 6.48 -28.63
C ALA A 150 7.44 6.37 -28.39
N SER A 151 6.67 7.28 -29.00
CA SER A 151 5.22 7.15 -29.18
C SER A 151 4.97 6.80 -30.64
N TYR A 152 4.08 5.85 -30.92
CA TYR A 152 3.84 5.41 -32.29
C TYR A 152 2.47 4.78 -32.51
N ARG A 153 1.99 4.88 -33.75
CA ARG A 153 0.78 4.22 -34.24
C ARG A 153 1.13 3.25 -35.34
N LEU A 154 0.86 1.95 -35.15
CA LEU A 154 0.96 0.96 -36.23
C LEU A 154 -0.41 0.81 -36.88
N ALA A 155 -0.45 0.67 -38.20
CA ALA A 155 -1.69 0.39 -38.93
C ALA A 155 -1.50 -0.57 -40.10
N ILE A 156 -2.57 -1.30 -40.43
CA ILE A 156 -2.78 -1.86 -41.77
C ILE A 156 -3.85 -0.98 -42.42
N GLU A 157 -3.42 -0.20 -43.42
CA GLU A 157 -4.26 0.79 -44.08
C GLU A 157 -5.26 0.12 -45.02
N ASN A 158 -6.42 0.74 -45.18
CA ASN A 158 -7.39 0.38 -46.20
C ASN A 158 -7.34 1.43 -47.33
N PRO A 159 -6.69 1.15 -48.49
CA PRO A 159 -6.50 2.16 -49.54
C PRO A 159 -7.79 2.59 -50.25
N ARG A 160 -8.91 1.88 -50.06
CA ARG A 160 -10.21 2.24 -50.60
C ARG A 160 -11.01 3.17 -49.67
N ASP A 161 -10.78 3.07 -48.37
CA ASP A 161 -11.55 3.76 -47.34
C ASP A 161 -10.75 3.86 -46.04
N SER A 162 -10.08 4.99 -45.82
CA SER A 162 -9.21 5.21 -44.65
C SER A 162 -9.95 5.13 -43.30
N SER A 163 -11.28 5.25 -43.27
CA SER A 163 -12.06 5.06 -42.03
C SER A 163 -12.07 3.60 -41.55
N LYS A 164 -11.71 2.65 -42.44
CA LYS A 164 -11.60 1.22 -42.16
C LYS A 164 -10.17 0.77 -41.86
N SER A 165 -9.18 1.66 -41.88
CA SER A 165 -7.79 1.32 -41.53
C SER A 165 -7.67 0.82 -40.09
N ILE A 166 -7.13 -0.40 -39.92
CA ILE A 166 -6.98 -1.02 -38.59
C ILE A 166 -5.69 -0.53 -37.99
N HIS A 167 -5.77 0.25 -36.92
CA HIS A 167 -4.62 0.86 -36.26
C HIS A 167 -4.62 0.61 -34.75
N ARG A 168 -3.43 0.68 -34.15
CA ARG A 168 -3.25 0.68 -32.70
C ARG A 168 -2.12 1.62 -32.30
N ASP A 169 -2.40 2.47 -31.33
CA ASP A 169 -1.46 3.42 -30.75
C ASP A 169 -0.74 2.79 -29.55
N SER A 170 0.54 3.12 -29.37
CA SER A 170 1.33 2.71 -28.22
C SER A 170 2.49 3.66 -27.94
N TRP A 171 3.17 3.39 -26.85
CA TRP A 171 4.41 4.05 -26.50
C TRP A 171 5.30 3.06 -25.74
N HIS A 172 6.61 3.19 -25.93
CA HIS A 172 7.59 2.31 -25.29
C HIS A 172 8.92 3.02 -25.07
N ARG A 173 9.62 2.67 -23.98
CA ARG A 173 11.04 2.97 -23.83
C ARG A 173 11.83 1.76 -24.35
N PHE A 174 12.20 1.82 -25.63
CA PHE A 174 13.02 0.83 -26.30
C PHE A 174 14.44 0.84 -25.70
N SER A 175 15.13 -0.29 -25.74
CA SER A 175 16.49 -0.42 -25.19
C SER A 175 17.22 -1.63 -25.75
N SER A 176 18.50 -1.79 -25.44
CA SER A 176 19.29 -2.99 -25.78
C SER A 176 18.63 -4.31 -25.34
N LYS A 177 17.86 -4.32 -24.24
CA LYS A 177 17.09 -5.47 -23.74
C LYS A 177 15.67 -5.59 -24.30
N LYS A 178 15.13 -4.54 -24.92
CA LYS A 178 13.75 -4.46 -25.45
C LYS A 178 13.73 -3.66 -26.75
N LYS A 179 14.06 -4.35 -27.83
CA LYS A 179 14.24 -3.77 -29.16
C LYS A 179 12.94 -3.69 -29.97
N SER A 180 11.96 -4.53 -29.65
CA SER A 180 10.68 -4.62 -30.38
C SER A 180 9.48 -4.50 -29.45
N HIS A 181 8.42 -3.82 -29.91
CA HIS A 181 7.15 -3.67 -29.21
C HIS A 181 5.99 -3.52 -30.21
N GLY A 182 4.85 -4.16 -29.93
CA GLY A 182 3.73 -4.27 -30.88
C GLY A 182 2.75 -5.34 -30.41
N TRP A 183 2.03 -5.98 -31.33
CA TRP A 183 0.98 -6.94 -30.98
C TRP A 183 1.12 -8.24 -31.75
N CYS A 184 1.12 -9.37 -31.03
CA CYS A 184 0.98 -10.71 -31.60
C CYS A 184 -0.37 -10.86 -32.31
N ASP A 185 -1.43 -10.37 -31.67
CA ASP A 185 -2.80 -10.39 -32.18
C ASP A 185 -3.22 -9.01 -32.69
N PHE A 186 -2.52 -8.49 -33.71
CA PHE A 186 -2.80 -7.14 -34.23
C PHE A 186 -4.16 -7.07 -34.92
N THR A 187 -4.45 -8.02 -35.82
CA THR A 187 -5.75 -8.14 -36.50
C THR A 187 -6.02 -9.55 -37.01
N PRO A 188 -7.28 -10.02 -37.08
CA PRO A 188 -7.63 -11.24 -37.79
C PRO A 188 -7.20 -11.20 -39.27
N SER A 189 -6.63 -12.30 -39.75
CA SER A 189 -6.18 -12.42 -41.14
C SER A 189 -7.34 -12.35 -42.15
N ASN A 190 -8.51 -12.92 -41.82
CA ASN A 190 -9.70 -12.86 -42.69
C ASN A 190 -10.19 -11.42 -42.93
N SER A 191 -10.03 -10.52 -41.95
CA SER A 191 -10.36 -9.09 -42.10
C SER A 191 -9.49 -8.37 -43.13
N ILE A 192 -8.24 -8.82 -43.32
CA ILE A 192 -7.29 -8.25 -44.29
C ILE A 192 -7.37 -8.97 -45.64
N LEU A 193 -7.57 -10.29 -45.63
CA LEU A 193 -7.49 -11.14 -46.82
C LEU A 193 -8.78 -11.21 -47.65
N ASP A 194 -9.94 -10.77 -47.13
CA ASP A 194 -11.18 -10.67 -47.94
C ASP A 194 -11.09 -9.51 -48.95
N PRO A 195 -11.10 -9.77 -50.28
CA PRO A 195 -11.04 -8.72 -51.30
C PRO A 195 -12.21 -7.73 -51.27
N LYS A 196 -13.33 -8.09 -50.63
CA LYS A 196 -14.49 -7.21 -50.43
C LYS A 196 -14.22 -6.11 -49.40
N LEU A 197 -13.37 -6.38 -48.40
CA LEU A 197 -13.08 -5.44 -47.32
C LEU A 197 -12.08 -4.34 -47.73
N GLY A 198 -11.27 -4.59 -48.77
CA GLY A 198 -10.55 -3.52 -49.48
C GLY A 198 -9.13 -3.20 -49.01
N PHE A 199 -8.59 -3.95 -48.05
CA PHE A 199 -7.19 -3.83 -47.62
C PHE A 199 -6.17 -4.26 -48.69
N LEU A 200 -6.55 -5.19 -49.56
CA LEU A 200 -5.75 -5.63 -50.70
C LEU A 200 -5.87 -4.66 -51.90
N PHE A 201 -4.74 -4.13 -52.36
CA PHE A 201 -4.62 -3.26 -53.53
C PHE A 201 -3.55 -3.79 -54.50
N ASN A 202 -3.42 -3.18 -55.70
CA ASN A 202 -2.38 -3.49 -56.71
C ASN A 202 -2.09 -4.99 -56.90
N ASN A 203 -3.13 -5.81 -57.09
CA ASN A 203 -3.05 -7.26 -57.25
C ASN A 203 -2.22 -7.95 -56.14
N ASP A 204 -2.80 -8.05 -54.94
CA ASP A 204 -2.24 -8.73 -53.75
C ASP A 204 -1.15 -7.96 -52.97
N CYS A 205 -1.29 -6.65 -52.81
CA CYS A 205 -0.48 -5.85 -51.88
C CYS A 205 -1.28 -5.44 -50.63
N ILE A 206 -0.65 -5.43 -49.46
CA ILE A 206 -1.16 -4.69 -48.27
C ILE A 206 -0.26 -3.49 -47.96
N LEU A 207 -0.82 -2.46 -47.33
CA LEU A 207 -0.07 -1.27 -46.90
C LEU A 207 0.00 -1.23 -45.38
N VAL A 208 1.20 -1.37 -44.83
CA VAL A 208 1.46 -1.27 -43.40
C VAL A 208 2.12 0.08 -43.13
N THR A 209 1.62 0.82 -42.14
CA THR A 209 2.16 2.14 -41.79
C THR A 209 2.58 2.20 -40.33
N ALA A 210 3.52 3.09 -40.06
CA ALA A 210 3.91 3.46 -38.71
C ALA A 210 4.14 4.96 -38.63
N ASP A 211 3.30 5.65 -37.87
CA ASP A 211 3.51 7.04 -37.44
C ASP A 211 4.36 6.99 -36.17
N ILE A 212 5.55 7.59 -36.16
CA ILE A 212 6.55 7.42 -35.08
C ILE A 212 7.05 8.80 -34.63
N LEU A 213 7.02 9.03 -33.31
CA LEU A 213 7.60 10.18 -32.62
C LEU A 213 8.65 9.71 -31.60
N ILE A 214 9.86 10.24 -31.67
CA ILE A 214 10.97 9.96 -30.75
C ILE A 214 11.12 11.12 -29.76
N LEU A 215 11.29 10.81 -28.48
CA LEU A 215 11.55 11.81 -27.46
C LEU A 215 13.03 12.23 -27.53
N ASN A 216 13.29 13.50 -27.84
CA ASN A 216 14.62 14.07 -27.73
C ASN A 216 14.83 14.47 -26.27
N GLU A 217 15.74 13.79 -25.58
CA GLU A 217 15.93 13.97 -24.15
C GLU A 217 17.39 13.88 -23.74
N SER A 218 17.72 14.57 -22.64
CA SER A 218 19.00 14.40 -21.96
C SER A 218 18.79 14.26 -20.46
N VAL A 219 19.69 13.51 -19.82
CA VAL A 219 19.66 13.29 -18.37
C VAL A 219 21.00 13.62 -17.74
N SER A 220 20.96 14.12 -16.51
CA SER A 220 22.15 14.22 -15.66
C SER A 220 21.84 13.69 -14.26
N PHE A 221 22.81 12.98 -13.69
CA PHE A 221 22.70 12.38 -12.36
C PHE A 221 23.90 12.79 -11.51
N SER A 222 23.61 13.40 -10.37
CA SER A 222 24.61 13.78 -9.37
C SER A 222 24.34 12.99 -8.10
N ARG A 223 25.39 12.41 -7.51
CA ARG A 223 25.33 11.68 -6.24
C ARG A 223 25.89 12.58 -5.14
N ASP A 224 25.18 12.71 -4.04
CA ASP A 224 25.71 13.38 -2.85
C ASP A 224 26.58 12.36 -2.09
N ASN A 225 27.82 12.16 -2.53
CA ASN A 225 28.79 11.33 -1.82
C ASN A 225 29.25 12.08 -0.56
N ASN A 226 28.96 11.50 0.61
CA ASN A 226 29.25 12.09 1.91
C ASN A 226 30.62 11.66 2.48
N ASN A 227 31.49 11.09 1.65
CA ASN A 227 32.91 10.93 1.93
C ASN A 227 33.66 12.04 1.19
N GLU A 228 34.43 12.84 1.92
CA GLU A 228 35.40 13.74 1.31
C GLU A 228 36.46 12.93 0.52
N LEU A 229 36.93 13.51 -0.59
CA LEU A 229 37.88 12.97 -1.58
C LEU A 229 37.27 12.08 -2.70
N GLN A 230 37.44 12.57 -3.94
CA GLN A 230 37.19 11.92 -5.24
C GLN A 230 35.69 11.69 -5.62
N SER A 231 35.23 12.04 -6.83
CA SER A 231 35.82 12.76 -7.96
C SER A 231 34.71 13.34 -8.87
N ASN A 232 35.00 14.43 -9.59
CA ASN A 232 34.09 14.94 -10.63
C ASN A 232 34.09 13.97 -11.82
N SER A 233 32.95 13.32 -12.09
CA SER A 233 32.72 12.59 -13.35
C SER A 233 31.39 13.01 -13.98
N VAL A 234 31.46 13.88 -14.99
CA VAL A 234 30.33 14.21 -15.84
C VAL A 234 30.10 13.04 -16.80
N SER A 235 29.21 12.13 -16.42
CA SER A 235 28.97 10.87 -17.13
C SER A 235 27.54 10.79 -17.65
N ASN A 236 27.36 10.74 -18.97
CA ASN A 236 26.05 10.55 -19.63
C ASN A 236 25.53 9.09 -19.53
N VAL A 237 25.79 8.39 -18.43
CA VAL A 237 25.54 6.95 -18.28
C VAL A 237 25.01 6.63 -16.89
N VAL A 238 23.85 5.96 -16.83
CA VAL A 238 23.31 5.42 -15.57
C VAL A 238 24.14 4.20 -15.15
N VAL A 239 24.92 4.36 -14.08
CA VAL A 239 25.80 3.33 -13.54
C VAL A 239 24.98 2.24 -12.84
N THR A 240 24.67 1.17 -13.57
CA THR A 240 24.29 -0.14 -13.05
C THR A 240 25.50 -1.07 -13.09
N GLY A 241 26.17 -1.23 -11.94
CA GLY A 241 27.34 -2.09 -11.77
C GLY A 241 28.13 -1.75 -10.50
N SER A 242 28.10 -2.65 -9.51
CA SER A 242 29.02 -2.72 -8.35
C SER A 242 29.45 -1.39 -7.69
N SER A 243 28.50 -0.55 -7.30
CA SER A 243 28.72 0.57 -6.37
C SER A 243 27.61 0.59 -5.33
N GLY A 244 27.93 0.81 -4.06
CA GLY A 244 26.98 0.76 -2.94
C GLY A 244 25.76 1.68 -3.09
N ASP A 245 24.74 1.40 -2.28
CA ASP A 245 23.41 2.02 -2.34
C ASP A 245 23.47 3.55 -2.51
N VAL A 246 22.81 4.06 -3.55
CA VAL A 246 22.76 5.50 -3.79
C VAL A 246 21.75 6.11 -2.83
N LEU A 247 22.22 6.50 -1.64
CA LEU A 247 21.38 7.04 -0.58
C LEU A 247 20.93 8.49 -0.82
N SER A 248 21.58 9.23 -1.72
CA SER A 248 21.24 10.63 -1.98
C SER A 248 21.78 11.13 -3.30
N GLY A 249 21.02 12.02 -3.94
CA GLY A 249 21.44 12.68 -5.18
C GLY A 249 20.34 13.51 -5.83
N LYS A 250 20.66 14.06 -7.00
CA LYS A 250 19.73 14.77 -7.88
C LYS A 250 19.80 14.21 -9.30
N PHE A 251 18.66 13.74 -9.78
CA PHE A 251 18.41 13.39 -11.18
C PHE A 251 17.72 14.58 -11.87
N THR A 252 18.20 14.96 -13.06
CA THR A 252 17.59 16.00 -13.91
C THR A 252 17.33 15.41 -15.29
N TRP A 253 16.14 15.65 -15.82
CA TRP A 253 15.65 15.18 -17.11
C TRP A 253 15.19 16.38 -17.92
N LYS A 254 15.80 16.57 -19.09
CA LYS A 254 15.37 17.57 -20.07
C LYS A 254 14.67 16.85 -21.22
N VAL A 255 13.51 17.35 -21.61
CA VAL A 255 12.80 16.99 -22.84
C VAL A 255 12.95 18.16 -23.78
N HIS A 256 13.58 17.98 -24.94
CA HIS A 256 13.95 19.05 -25.89
C HIS A 256 12.93 19.27 -27.01
N ASN A 257 11.94 18.38 -27.15
CA ASN A 257 10.92 18.43 -28.19
C ASN A 257 9.51 18.21 -27.61
N PHE A 258 9.22 18.91 -26.50
CA PHE A 258 8.03 18.67 -25.67
C PHE A 258 6.72 18.81 -26.46
N SER A 259 6.66 19.72 -27.43
CA SER A 259 5.46 19.97 -28.25
C SER A 259 5.01 18.75 -29.06
N LEU A 260 5.93 17.85 -29.46
CA LEU A 260 5.57 16.59 -30.13
C LEU A 260 4.77 15.66 -29.20
N PHE A 261 4.92 15.81 -27.87
CA PHE A 261 4.30 14.97 -26.86
C PHE A 261 3.12 15.65 -26.15
N LYS A 262 2.77 16.88 -26.51
CA LYS A 262 1.67 17.68 -25.92
C LYS A 262 0.31 16.96 -25.97
N GLU A 263 -0.03 16.33 -27.09
CA GLU A 263 -1.28 15.58 -27.21
C GLU A 263 -1.20 14.21 -26.51
N MET A 264 -0.01 13.61 -26.49
CA MET A 264 0.22 12.35 -25.78
C MET A 264 0.00 12.50 -24.27
N ILE A 265 0.52 13.56 -23.63
CA ILE A 265 0.40 13.72 -22.17
C ILE A 265 -1.05 13.86 -21.68
N LYS A 266 -2.01 14.22 -22.54
CA LYS A 266 -3.44 14.27 -22.20
C LYS A 266 -4.07 12.91 -21.94
N THR A 267 -3.47 11.84 -22.46
CA THR A 267 -4.03 10.48 -22.41
C THR A 267 -3.06 9.44 -21.86
N GLN A 268 -1.75 9.72 -21.90
CA GLN A 268 -0.67 8.79 -21.55
C GLN A 268 0.41 9.48 -20.71
N LYS A 269 1.29 8.70 -20.08
CA LYS A 269 2.46 9.22 -19.37
C LYS A 269 3.70 9.21 -20.26
N ILE A 270 4.44 10.31 -20.30
CA ILE A 270 5.85 10.29 -20.71
C ILE A 270 6.72 9.97 -19.50
N MET A 271 7.76 9.16 -19.71
CA MET A 271 8.55 8.58 -18.61
C MET A 271 10.04 8.79 -18.85
N SER A 272 10.76 9.33 -17.87
CA SER A 272 12.22 9.45 -17.93
C SER A 272 12.92 8.08 -18.02
N PRO A 273 14.21 8.03 -18.37
CA PRO A 273 15.08 6.91 -18.02
C PRO A 273 15.06 6.66 -16.52
N ILE A 274 15.42 5.44 -16.12
CA ILE A 274 15.53 5.05 -14.71
C ILE A 274 16.83 5.58 -14.08
N PHE A 275 16.82 5.80 -12.77
CA PHE A 275 18.00 6.11 -11.97
C PHE A 275 17.96 5.37 -10.61
N PRO A 276 19.12 5.00 -10.04
CA PRO A 276 19.17 4.27 -8.78
C PRO A 276 18.89 5.17 -7.57
N ALA A 277 18.12 4.65 -6.61
CA ALA A 277 17.89 5.25 -5.29
C ALA A 277 17.71 4.14 -4.24
N GLY A 278 18.75 3.90 -3.43
CA GLY A 278 18.80 2.73 -2.54
C GLY A 278 18.71 1.42 -3.32
N GLU A 279 17.89 0.49 -2.82
CA GLU A 279 17.58 -0.78 -3.51
C GLU A 279 16.67 -0.63 -4.75
N CYS A 280 16.07 0.54 -4.98
CA CYS A 280 15.10 0.75 -6.05
C CYS A 280 15.70 1.47 -7.27
N ASN A 281 15.15 1.17 -8.45
CA ASN A 281 15.31 2.00 -9.64
C ASN A 281 14.06 2.87 -9.78
N LEU A 282 14.24 4.19 -9.74
CA LEU A 282 13.15 5.17 -9.83
C LEU A 282 13.14 5.88 -11.18
N ARG A 283 12.01 6.48 -11.56
CA ARG A 283 11.85 7.30 -12.78
C ARG A 283 10.81 8.39 -12.57
N ILE A 284 10.89 9.49 -13.33
CA ILE A 284 9.90 10.56 -13.34
C ILE A 284 8.82 10.25 -14.38
N SER A 285 7.54 10.31 -13.98
CA SER A 285 6.39 10.42 -14.88
C SER A 285 5.97 11.88 -15.05
N VAL A 286 5.58 12.24 -16.25
CA VAL A 286 4.83 13.48 -16.54
C VAL A 286 3.61 13.14 -17.41
N TYR A 287 2.47 13.72 -17.06
CA TYR A 287 1.19 13.62 -17.79
C TYR A 287 0.34 14.86 -17.50
N GLN A 288 -0.79 15.01 -18.17
CA GLN A 288 -1.81 16.01 -17.87
C GLN A 288 -3.00 15.35 -17.17
N SER A 289 -3.63 16.03 -16.20
CA SER A 289 -4.88 15.58 -15.60
C SER A 289 -5.78 16.73 -15.16
N ALA A 290 -7.09 16.52 -15.22
CA ALA A 290 -8.10 17.44 -14.76
C ALA A 290 -8.40 17.25 -13.27
N VAL A 291 -8.39 18.32 -12.48
CA VAL A 291 -8.88 18.35 -11.09
C VAL A 291 -9.83 19.54 -10.95
N ASN A 292 -11.08 19.27 -10.55
CA ASN A 292 -12.15 20.26 -10.43
C ASN A 292 -12.33 21.14 -11.69
N GLY A 293 -12.21 20.54 -12.88
CA GLY A 293 -12.34 21.24 -14.16
C GLY A 293 -11.13 22.09 -14.58
N VAL A 294 -10.03 22.06 -13.81
CA VAL A 294 -8.76 22.73 -14.15
C VAL A 294 -7.74 21.70 -14.60
N GLU A 295 -7.08 21.96 -15.73
CA GLU A 295 -6.02 21.11 -16.28
C GLU A 295 -4.67 21.39 -15.63
N TYR A 296 -4.03 20.33 -15.13
CA TYR A 296 -2.71 20.37 -14.51
C TYR A 296 -1.71 19.52 -15.29
N LEU A 297 -0.48 20.02 -15.38
CA LEU A 297 0.71 19.17 -15.46
C LEU A 297 0.82 18.38 -14.16
N SER A 298 1.01 17.08 -14.27
CA SER A 298 1.05 16.12 -13.17
C SER A 298 2.36 15.35 -13.19
N MET A 299 2.90 15.10 -12.01
CA MET A 299 4.24 14.54 -11.83
C MET A 299 4.24 13.46 -10.75
N CYS A 300 4.82 12.30 -11.08
CA CYS A 300 5.09 11.26 -10.09
C CYS A 300 6.54 10.75 -10.17
N LEU A 301 7.02 10.25 -9.05
CA LEU A 301 8.20 9.41 -8.94
C LEU A 301 7.70 7.97 -8.85
N GLU A 302 8.19 7.10 -9.75
CA GLU A 302 7.73 5.71 -9.88
C GLU A 302 8.89 4.74 -9.66
N SER A 303 8.64 3.69 -8.88
CA SER A 303 9.49 2.51 -8.81
C SER A 303 9.33 1.68 -10.07
N LYS A 304 10.45 1.27 -10.69
CA LYS A 304 10.45 0.42 -11.87
C LYS A 304 11.36 -0.78 -11.68
N ASP A 305 10.76 -1.96 -11.61
CA ASP A 305 11.52 -3.20 -11.70
C ASP A 305 12.16 -3.37 -13.09
N THR A 306 13.41 -3.81 -13.05
CA THR A 306 14.35 -3.95 -14.16
C THR A 306 14.81 -5.39 -14.39
N GLU A 307 14.59 -6.29 -13.44
CA GLU A 307 15.17 -7.62 -13.41
C GLU A 307 14.16 -8.64 -12.88
N LYS A 308 13.90 -9.72 -13.63
CA LYS A 308 13.10 -10.86 -13.16
C LYS A 308 13.89 -11.70 -12.13
N THR A 309 14.48 -11.09 -11.12
CA THR A 309 15.13 -11.80 -10.01
C THR A 309 14.08 -12.43 -9.11
N LEU A 310 14.32 -13.67 -8.67
CA LEU A 310 13.44 -14.45 -7.78
C LEU A 310 13.21 -13.80 -6.39
N ILE A 311 13.94 -12.74 -6.05
CA ILE A 311 13.84 -11.99 -4.80
C ILE A 311 13.08 -10.67 -5.09
N SER A 312 11.75 -10.71 -4.94
CA SER A 312 10.81 -9.63 -5.32
C SER A 312 10.67 -8.50 -4.27
N ASP A 313 11.61 -8.38 -3.33
CA ASP A 313 11.39 -7.64 -2.07
C ASP A 313 12.16 -6.30 -1.98
N ARG A 314 12.71 -5.81 -3.11
CA ARG A 314 13.43 -4.53 -3.19
C ARG A 314 12.49 -3.38 -2.83
N SER A 315 12.76 -2.71 -1.71
CA SER A 315 12.00 -1.54 -1.27
C SER A 315 12.85 -0.55 -0.49
N CYS A 316 12.60 0.75 -0.70
CA CYS A 316 13.32 1.81 -0.01
C CYS A 316 12.37 2.92 0.47
N TRP A 317 12.65 3.50 1.63
CA TRP A 317 12.03 4.75 2.05
C TRP A 317 12.79 5.93 1.49
N CYS A 318 12.08 6.90 0.95
CA CYS A 318 12.67 8.03 0.26
C CYS A 318 11.97 9.34 0.65
N LEU A 319 12.75 10.35 1.03
CA LEU A 319 12.33 11.75 1.09
C LEU A 319 12.79 12.40 -0.21
N PHE A 320 11.89 13.01 -0.97
CA PHE A 320 12.22 13.55 -2.29
C PHE A 320 11.55 14.90 -2.57
N ARG A 321 12.16 15.66 -3.48
CA ARG A 321 11.63 16.92 -4.01
C ARG A 321 11.59 16.82 -5.52
N MET A 322 10.40 16.87 -6.09
CA MET A 322 10.22 17.00 -7.55
C MET A 322 10.13 18.47 -7.90
N SER A 323 10.78 18.89 -8.99
CA SER A 323 10.85 20.29 -9.44
C SER A 323 10.65 20.39 -10.96
N VAL A 324 9.88 21.39 -11.39
CA VAL A 324 9.90 21.91 -12.78
C VAL A 324 10.78 23.16 -12.75
N LEU A 325 11.90 23.11 -13.47
CA LEU A 325 12.88 24.19 -13.43
C LEU A 325 12.48 25.31 -14.38
N ASN A 326 12.30 26.51 -13.82
CA ASN A 326 12.26 27.73 -14.62
C ASN A 326 13.64 27.95 -15.27
N GLN A 327 13.65 28.26 -16.55
CA GLN A 327 14.84 28.41 -17.38
C GLN A 327 15.21 29.89 -17.62
N LYS A 328 14.33 30.84 -17.25
CA LYS A 328 14.61 32.27 -17.28
C LYS A 328 15.40 32.67 -16.02
N ALA A 329 16.48 33.42 -16.20
CA ALA A 329 17.31 33.88 -15.08
C ALA A 329 16.52 34.76 -14.10
N GLY A 330 16.73 34.57 -12.81
CA GLY A 330 16.03 35.31 -11.75
C GLY A 330 14.63 34.81 -11.39
N PHE A 331 14.04 33.88 -12.17
CA PHE A 331 12.72 33.30 -11.88
C PHE A 331 12.83 32.03 -11.02
N ASN A 332 11.83 31.84 -10.14
CA ASN A 332 11.78 30.70 -9.23
C ASN A 332 11.36 29.40 -9.94
N HIS A 333 12.03 28.30 -9.62
CA HIS A 333 11.56 26.95 -9.98
C HIS A 333 10.35 26.55 -9.14
N MET A 334 9.36 25.89 -9.73
CA MET A 334 8.31 25.23 -8.95
C MET A 334 8.85 23.92 -8.39
N HIS A 335 8.59 23.64 -7.11
CA HIS A 335 8.95 22.39 -6.49
C HIS A 335 7.93 21.97 -5.41
N ARG A 336 7.81 20.66 -5.19
CA ARG A 336 7.07 20.07 -4.07
C ARG A 336 7.90 18.98 -3.40
N ASP A 337 7.91 18.94 -2.07
CA ASP A 337 8.53 17.88 -1.27
C ASP A 337 7.49 16.82 -0.89
N SER A 338 7.90 15.56 -0.88
CA SER A 338 7.11 14.42 -0.41
C SER A 338 8.02 13.33 0.15
N TYR A 339 7.42 12.28 0.72
CA TYR A 339 8.12 11.12 1.23
C TYR A 339 7.26 9.86 1.14
N GLY A 340 7.90 8.69 1.09
CA GLY A 340 7.19 7.42 1.16
C GLY A 340 8.10 6.20 0.93
N ARG A 341 7.54 5.01 1.10
CA ARG A 341 8.17 3.75 0.68
C ARG A 341 7.85 3.47 -0.79
N PHE A 342 8.89 3.22 -1.57
CA PHE A 342 8.83 2.63 -2.90
C PHE A 342 9.12 1.13 -2.81
N ALA A 343 8.45 0.31 -3.62
CA ALA A 343 8.65 -1.14 -3.71
C ALA A 343 8.60 -1.64 -5.16
N ALA A 344 9.09 -2.85 -5.41
CA ALA A 344 8.84 -3.60 -6.64
C ALA A 344 7.66 -4.57 -6.45
N ASP A 345 6.73 -4.59 -7.42
CA ASP A 345 5.43 -5.30 -7.35
C ASP A 345 4.44 -4.75 -6.28
N ASN A 346 3.15 -4.78 -6.59
CA ASN A 346 2.10 -4.11 -5.81
C ASN A 346 1.50 -5.01 -4.70
N LYS A 347 2.00 -6.25 -4.55
CA LYS A 347 1.45 -7.28 -3.65
C LYS A 347 1.55 -6.95 -2.17
N SER A 348 2.56 -6.18 -1.75
CA SER A 348 2.76 -5.82 -0.34
C SER A 348 1.86 -4.67 0.12
N GLY A 349 1.19 -3.95 -0.80
CA GLY A 349 0.45 -2.73 -0.46
C GLY A 349 1.37 -1.58 -0.03
N ASP A 350 2.53 -1.45 -0.66
CA ASP A 350 3.39 -0.27 -0.61
C ASP A 350 3.33 0.50 -1.95
N ASN A 351 3.65 1.80 -1.92
CA ASN A 351 3.39 2.68 -3.06
C ASN A 351 4.43 2.51 -4.17
N THR A 352 4.01 1.96 -5.31
CA THR A 352 4.84 1.89 -6.52
C THR A 352 5.00 3.24 -7.23
N SER A 353 4.12 4.22 -6.93
CA SER A 353 4.14 5.58 -7.47
C SER A 353 3.77 6.60 -6.39
N LEU A 354 4.46 7.74 -6.34
CA LEU A 354 4.16 8.86 -5.44
C LEU A 354 4.29 10.18 -6.19
N GLY A 355 3.31 11.07 -6.06
CA GLY A 355 3.29 12.32 -6.81
C GLY A 355 2.00 13.12 -6.64
N TRP A 356 1.72 13.97 -7.63
CA TRP A 356 0.62 14.93 -7.61
C TRP A 356 -0.11 14.96 -8.97
N ASN A 357 -1.44 14.86 -8.92
CA ASN A 357 -2.35 15.03 -10.07
C ASN A 357 -2.71 16.51 -10.33
N ASP A 358 -2.16 17.41 -9.53
CA ASP A 358 -2.45 18.85 -9.51
C ASP A 358 -1.17 19.70 -9.43
N TYR A 359 -0.04 19.19 -9.96
CA TYR A 359 1.30 19.68 -9.63
C TYR A 359 1.51 21.16 -10.02
N MET A 360 1.24 21.50 -11.28
CA MET A 360 1.31 22.87 -11.85
C MET A 360 0.17 23.01 -12.86
N LYS A 361 -0.54 24.15 -12.93
CA LYS A 361 -1.57 24.31 -13.97
C LYS A 361 -0.93 24.25 -15.35
N ILE A 362 -1.59 23.60 -16.32
CA ILE A 362 -1.01 23.46 -17.67
C ILE A 362 -0.82 24.82 -18.35
N VAL A 363 -1.68 25.80 -18.05
CA VAL A 363 -1.57 27.18 -18.54
C VAL A 363 -0.35 27.92 -17.97
N ASP A 364 -0.02 27.68 -16.70
CA ASP A 364 1.17 28.27 -16.06
C ASP A 364 2.44 27.62 -16.61
N PHE A 365 2.41 26.30 -16.85
CA PHE A 365 3.53 25.57 -17.43
C PHE A 365 3.82 26.02 -18.88
N MET A 366 2.79 26.07 -19.72
CA MET A 366 2.93 26.34 -21.16
C MET A 366 2.89 27.83 -21.54
N GLY A 367 2.68 28.74 -20.59
CA GLY A 367 2.67 30.18 -20.86
C GLY A 367 4.01 30.69 -21.38
N THR A 368 4.00 31.46 -22.47
CA THR A 368 5.20 32.04 -23.11
C THR A 368 6.08 32.83 -22.14
N ASP A 369 5.46 33.51 -21.19
CA ASP A 369 6.15 34.31 -20.20
C ASP A 369 6.63 33.50 -18.98
N SER A 370 6.10 32.29 -18.76
CA SER A 370 6.37 31.50 -17.54
C SER A 370 7.83 31.08 -17.39
N GLY A 371 8.50 30.75 -18.50
CA GLY A 371 9.89 30.26 -18.49
C GLY A 371 10.06 28.79 -18.10
N PHE A 372 8.98 28.01 -17.92
CA PHE A 372 9.08 26.57 -17.65
C PHE A 372 9.27 25.74 -18.92
N LEU A 373 8.66 26.18 -20.03
CA LEU A 373 8.89 25.68 -21.39
C LEU A 373 9.57 26.78 -22.21
N VAL A 374 10.80 26.56 -22.66
CA VAL A 374 11.63 27.52 -23.41
C VAL A 374 12.31 26.76 -24.55
N ASP A 375 12.23 27.27 -25.79
CA ASP A 375 12.79 26.63 -27.00
C ASP A 375 12.40 25.14 -27.12
N ASP A 376 11.10 24.87 -26.96
CA ASP A 376 10.45 23.55 -26.84
C ASP A 376 11.05 22.60 -25.78
N THR A 377 11.95 23.12 -24.94
CA THR A 377 12.63 22.39 -23.88
C THR A 377 11.91 22.57 -22.55
N ALA A 378 11.60 21.46 -21.89
CA ALA A 378 11.10 21.39 -20.52
C ALA A 378 12.12 20.66 -19.63
N VAL A 379 12.32 21.15 -18.39
CA VAL A 379 13.33 20.60 -17.48
C VAL A 379 12.71 20.16 -16.15
N PHE A 380 12.71 18.86 -15.91
CA PHE A 380 12.24 18.22 -14.70
C PHE A 380 13.43 17.76 -13.84
N SER A 381 13.30 17.78 -12.52
CA SER A 381 14.32 17.17 -11.65
C SER A 381 13.75 16.62 -10.35
N THR A 382 14.41 15.59 -9.83
CA THR A 382 14.12 14.99 -8.52
C THR A 382 15.40 14.95 -7.70
N SER A 383 15.41 15.64 -6.55
CA SER A 383 16.44 15.42 -5.52
C SER A 383 15.88 14.55 -4.40
N PHE A 384 16.69 13.63 -3.88
CA PHE A 384 16.21 12.62 -2.94
C PHE A 384 17.23 12.24 -1.86
N HIS A 385 16.71 11.73 -0.74
CA HIS A 385 17.45 11.07 0.32
C HIS A 385 16.71 9.79 0.72
N VAL A 386 17.37 8.65 0.58
CA VAL A 386 16.87 7.34 1.00
C VAL A 386 17.20 7.14 2.48
N ILE A 387 16.23 6.64 3.24
CA ILE A 387 16.42 6.18 4.60
C ILE A 387 17.02 4.77 4.51
N LYS A 388 18.29 4.63 4.89
CA LYS A 388 18.95 3.32 4.96
C LYS A 388 18.44 2.57 6.19
N GLU A 389 17.77 1.46 5.96
CA GLU A 389 17.17 0.63 7.00
C GLU A 389 17.56 -0.83 6.83
N LEU A 390 17.63 -1.55 7.95
CA LEU A 390 17.87 -3.00 7.99
C LEU A 390 16.86 -3.61 8.96
N SER A 391 16.27 -4.75 8.61
CA SER A 391 15.31 -5.44 9.47
C SER A 391 15.57 -6.94 9.54
N SER A 392 15.38 -7.51 10.74
CA SER A 392 15.44 -8.95 10.98
C SER A 392 14.25 -9.41 11.80
N PHE A 393 13.67 -10.55 11.44
CA PHE A 393 12.50 -11.12 12.12
C PHE A 393 12.79 -12.55 12.59
N SER A 394 12.48 -12.87 13.84
CA SER A 394 12.58 -14.21 14.42
C SER A 394 11.25 -14.64 15.04
N LYS A 395 10.73 -15.81 14.63
CA LYS A 395 9.51 -16.42 15.22
C LYS A 395 9.75 -17.04 16.60
N ASN A 396 11.01 -17.23 16.99
CA ASN A 396 11.40 -17.65 18.34
C ASN A 396 11.62 -16.39 19.20
N GLY A 397 10.53 -15.74 19.59
CA GLY A 397 10.56 -14.61 20.51
C GLY A 397 10.86 -15.07 21.94
N GLY A 398 12.13 -15.04 22.34
CA GLY A 398 12.52 -15.32 23.71
C GLY A 398 12.06 -14.22 24.66
N LEU A 399 11.08 -14.55 25.52
CA LEU A 399 10.74 -13.82 26.73
C LEU A 399 10.94 -14.77 27.92
N ILE A 400 11.72 -14.30 28.89
CA ILE A 400 11.77 -14.69 30.32
C ILE A 400 11.84 -16.20 30.68
N GLY A 401 12.91 -16.58 31.37
CA GLY A 401 12.83 -17.58 32.46
C GLY A 401 12.92 -19.08 32.13
N LEU A 402 12.71 -19.53 30.89
CA LEU A 402 12.67 -20.98 30.56
C LEU A 402 14.03 -21.70 30.60
N ARG A 403 14.51 -21.95 31.83
CA ARG A 403 15.60 -22.89 32.15
C ARG A 403 15.07 -24.07 32.96
N ASN A 404 14.18 -24.85 32.35
CA ASN A 404 13.98 -26.31 32.53
C ASN A 404 12.71 -26.77 31.79
N GLY A 405 12.77 -27.93 31.13
CA GLY A 405 11.61 -28.54 30.45
C GLY A 405 11.94 -29.03 29.04
N SER A 406 12.21 -30.32 28.89
CA SER A 406 12.49 -30.95 27.59
C SER A 406 11.25 -31.01 26.70
N GLY A 407 11.33 -30.43 25.50
CA GLY A 407 10.33 -30.66 24.45
C GLY A 407 10.31 -29.55 23.40
N SER A 408 10.84 -29.82 22.22
CA SER A 408 10.79 -28.90 21.07
C SER A 408 9.36 -28.80 20.51
N ARG A 409 8.50 -28.02 21.17
CA ARG A 409 7.19 -27.65 20.63
C ARG A 409 7.40 -26.79 19.39
N LYS A 410 6.72 -27.12 18.28
CA LYS A 410 6.73 -26.32 17.05
C LYS A 410 6.27 -24.89 17.39
N SER A 411 7.00 -23.86 16.95
CA SER A 411 6.60 -22.47 17.18
C SER A 411 5.24 -22.21 16.54
N ASP A 412 4.22 -21.84 17.33
CA ASP A 412 2.84 -21.65 16.87
C ASP A 412 2.67 -20.45 15.92
N GLY A 413 3.73 -19.66 15.66
CA GLY A 413 3.74 -18.58 14.67
C GLY A 413 2.90 -17.35 15.06
N HIS A 414 2.17 -17.41 16.16
CA HIS A 414 1.44 -16.31 16.80
C HIS A 414 2.32 -15.41 17.67
N MET A 415 3.63 -15.66 17.74
CA MET A 415 4.61 -14.78 18.37
C MET A 415 5.81 -14.48 17.46
N GLY A 416 6.52 -13.40 17.74
CA GLY A 416 7.82 -13.12 17.15
C GLY A 416 8.48 -11.84 17.66
N LYS A 417 9.79 -11.72 17.41
CA LYS A 417 10.60 -10.53 17.65
C LYS A 417 11.07 -9.95 16.32
N PHE A 418 10.77 -8.68 16.09
CA PHE A 418 11.20 -7.91 14.94
C PHE A 418 12.18 -6.83 15.39
N THR A 419 13.36 -6.78 14.78
CA THR A 419 14.36 -5.75 15.04
C THR A 419 14.52 -4.91 13.78
N TRP A 420 14.48 -3.58 13.93
CA TRP A 420 14.59 -2.61 12.86
C TRP A 420 15.67 -1.59 13.19
N ARG A 421 16.65 -1.44 12.29
CA ARG A 421 17.77 -0.52 12.42
C ARG A 421 17.59 0.58 11.38
N ILE A 422 17.74 1.84 11.79
CA ILE A 422 17.80 2.98 10.88
C ILE A 422 19.19 3.59 11.00
N GLU A 423 19.94 3.61 9.90
CA GLU A 423 21.26 4.25 9.81
C GLU A 423 21.14 5.70 9.35
N ASN A 424 22.21 6.47 9.55
CA ASN A 424 22.32 7.90 9.20
C ASN A 424 21.24 8.77 9.91
N PHE A 425 20.95 8.46 11.18
CA PHE A 425 19.81 9.04 11.91
C PHE A 425 19.99 10.53 12.25
N THR A 426 21.24 11.00 12.47
CA THR A 426 21.56 12.44 12.58
C THR A 426 21.38 13.15 11.24
N ARG A 427 21.82 12.55 10.13
CA ARG A 427 21.56 13.10 8.79
C ARG A 427 20.05 13.23 8.52
N LEU A 428 19.25 12.25 8.93
CA LEU A 428 17.79 12.33 8.89
C LEU A 428 17.25 13.50 9.72
N LYS A 429 17.67 13.64 11.00
CA LYS A 429 17.32 14.79 11.86
C LYS A 429 17.61 16.13 11.18
N ASP A 430 18.79 16.28 10.57
CA ASP A 430 19.21 17.51 9.91
C ASP A 430 18.43 17.81 8.63
N ILE A 431 18.11 16.80 7.82
CA ILE A 431 17.22 16.95 6.66
C ILE A 431 15.84 17.43 7.11
N LEU A 432 15.26 16.83 8.16
CA LEU A 432 13.96 17.23 8.69
C LEU A 432 13.97 18.65 9.27
N LYS A 433 15.06 19.05 9.93
CA LYS A 433 15.25 20.43 10.42
C LYS A 433 15.38 21.42 9.25
N LYS A 434 16.29 21.16 8.30
CA LYS A 434 16.60 22.03 7.15
C LYS A 434 15.41 22.22 6.22
N ARG A 435 14.65 21.15 5.93
CA ARG A 435 13.44 21.18 5.10
C ARG A 435 12.16 21.55 5.88
N LYS A 436 12.26 21.85 7.18
CA LYS A 436 11.13 22.12 8.09
C LYS A 436 10.03 21.03 8.09
N ILE A 437 10.41 19.77 7.85
CA ILE A 437 9.47 18.65 7.81
C ILE A 437 9.03 18.31 9.25
N THR A 438 7.71 18.27 9.44
CA THR A 438 7.01 17.91 10.68
C THR A 438 6.05 16.74 10.39
N GLY A 439 5.82 15.87 11.38
CA GLY A 439 4.88 14.76 11.22
C GLY A 439 5.34 13.62 10.30
N LEU A 440 6.63 13.56 9.90
CA LEU A 440 7.16 12.42 9.15
C LEU A 440 6.90 11.11 9.92
N CYS A 441 6.16 10.22 9.26
CA CYS A 441 5.79 8.88 9.71
C CYS A 441 6.59 7.87 8.88
N ILE A 442 7.60 7.23 9.46
CA ILE A 442 8.38 6.17 8.79
C ILE A 442 7.81 4.82 9.24
N LYS A 443 7.54 3.92 8.28
CA LYS A 443 7.03 2.57 8.56
C LYS A 443 8.05 1.51 8.17
N SER A 444 8.36 0.56 9.05
CA SER A 444 9.25 -0.57 8.72
C SER A 444 8.70 -1.42 7.56
N ARG A 445 9.51 -2.34 7.05
CA ARG A 445 8.98 -3.46 6.25
C ARG A 445 7.94 -4.23 7.08
N ARG A 446 6.96 -4.84 6.41
CA ARG A 446 5.96 -5.70 7.06
C ARG A 446 6.61 -7.01 7.51
N PHE A 447 6.13 -7.55 8.62
CA PHE A 447 6.46 -8.89 9.12
C PHE A 447 5.18 -9.60 9.58
N GLN A 448 5.11 -10.92 9.44
CA GLN A 448 3.86 -11.65 9.63
C GLN A 448 3.89 -12.53 10.90
N ILE A 449 2.88 -12.33 11.76
CA ILE A 449 2.65 -13.07 13.02
C ILE A 449 1.17 -13.45 13.06
N GLY A 450 0.83 -14.70 13.38
CA GLY A 450 -0.56 -15.15 13.49
C GLY A 450 -1.40 -14.92 12.22
N ASN A 451 -0.75 -14.93 11.05
CA ASN A 451 -1.30 -14.51 9.75
C ASN A 451 -1.80 -13.05 9.67
N ARG A 452 -1.39 -12.18 10.61
CA ARG A 452 -1.58 -10.72 10.59
C ARG A 452 -0.30 -10.04 10.10
N ASP A 453 -0.47 -8.98 9.32
CA ASP A 453 0.65 -8.15 8.87
C ASP A 453 0.94 -7.07 9.90
N CYS A 454 2.14 -7.13 10.48
CA CYS A 454 2.63 -6.23 11.51
C CYS A 454 3.71 -5.30 10.92
N ARG A 455 3.83 -4.08 11.44
CA ARG A 455 4.99 -3.19 11.17
C ARG A 455 5.19 -2.15 12.26
N LEU A 456 6.44 -1.77 12.49
CA LEU A 456 6.78 -0.63 13.33
C LEU A 456 6.49 0.70 12.61
N ILE A 457 6.01 1.68 13.35
CA ILE A 457 5.88 3.07 12.92
C ILE A 457 6.72 3.94 13.87
N VAL A 458 7.58 4.78 13.30
CA VAL A 458 8.42 5.73 14.04
C VAL A 458 8.19 7.14 13.52
N TYR A 459 8.06 8.09 14.44
CA TYR A 459 8.08 9.52 14.16
C TYR A 459 9.39 10.11 14.70
N PRO A 460 10.42 10.34 13.86
CA PRO A 460 11.76 10.74 14.32
C PRO A 460 11.82 12.06 15.10
N ARG A 461 10.82 12.94 14.89
CA ARG A 461 10.65 14.21 15.61
C ARG A 461 9.47 14.22 16.58
N GLY A 462 8.82 13.07 16.77
CA GLY A 462 7.68 12.93 17.67
C GLY A 462 6.33 13.38 17.12
N GLN A 463 5.31 13.09 17.92
CA GLN A 463 3.94 13.61 17.84
C GLN A 463 3.47 14.27 19.15
N SER A 464 4.35 14.39 20.15
CA SER A 464 4.10 15.10 21.40
C SER A 464 4.04 16.62 21.18
N GLN A 465 3.44 17.33 22.12
CA GLN A 465 3.41 18.79 22.16
C GLN A 465 3.91 19.25 23.54
N PRO A 466 5.12 19.84 23.64
CA PRO A 466 6.07 20.11 22.56
C PRO A 466 6.67 18.82 21.94
N PRO A 467 7.17 18.87 20.70
CA PRO A 467 7.76 17.72 19.99
C PRO A 467 9.19 17.42 20.50
N CYS A 468 9.29 16.99 21.75
CA CYS A 468 10.54 16.72 22.47
C CYS A 468 10.83 15.23 22.68
N HIS A 469 9.94 14.33 22.24
CA HIS A 469 10.10 12.88 22.33
C HIS A 469 10.03 12.21 20.96
N LEU A 470 10.80 11.14 20.77
CA LEU A 470 10.56 10.14 19.73
C LEU A 470 9.22 9.45 20.01
N SER A 471 8.44 9.15 18.96
CA SER A 471 7.22 8.33 19.08
C SER A 471 7.37 7.00 18.34
N VAL A 472 6.88 5.92 18.95
CA VAL A 472 6.99 4.55 18.41
C VAL A 472 5.65 3.83 18.60
N PHE A 473 5.18 3.19 17.53
CA PHE A 473 3.92 2.44 17.46
C PHE A 473 4.10 1.13 16.72
N LEU A 474 3.19 0.18 16.98
CA LEU A 474 2.99 -1.03 16.20
C LEU A 474 1.68 -0.86 15.42
N GLU A 475 1.72 -1.12 14.12
CA GLU A 475 0.53 -1.31 13.28
C GLU A 475 0.32 -2.80 13.04
N VAL A 476 -0.91 -3.29 13.19
CA VAL A 476 -1.33 -4.67 12.86
C VAL A 476 -2.53 -4.59 11.91
N THR A 477 -2.52 -5.40 10.85
CA THR A 477 -3.56 -5.40 9.82
C THR A 477 -3.86 -6.83 9.31
N ASP A 478 -4.99 -7.01 8.63
CA ASP A 478 -5.34 -8.23 7.90
C ASP A 478 -5.49 -7.95 6.41
N SER A 479 -4.40 -8.12 5.66
CA SER A 479 -4.38 -7.93 4.19
C SER A 479 -5.27 -8.92 3.45
N ARG A 480 -5.57 -10.07 4.05
CA ARG A 480 -6.41 -11.12 3.44
C ARG A 480 -7.90 -10.84 3.58
N ASN A 481 -8.29 -9.88 4.44
CA ASN A 481 -9.69 -9.64 4.78
C ASN A 481 -9.98 -8.14 5.03
N SER A 482 -9.71 -7.31 4.02
CA SER A 482 -9.96 -5.85 4.05
C SER A 482 -11.44 -5.46 4.24
N ASN A 483 -12.35 -6.36 3.88
CA ASN A 483 -13.79 -6.07 3.78
C ASN A 483 -14.58 -6.44 5.05
N SER A 484 -13.99 -7.13 6.03
CA SER A 484 -14.65 -7.44 7.31
C SER A 484 -14.10 -6.61 8.48
N ASP A 485 -14.88 -6.56 9.55
CA ASP A 485 -14.49 -5.99 10.84
C ASP A 485 -13.67 -7.00 11.65
N TRP A 486 -12.49 -7.33 11.10
CA TRP A 486 -11.52 -8.16 11.80
C TRP A 486 -11.09 -7.49 13.12
N SER A 487 -10.86 -8.31 14.14
CA SER A 487 -10.10 -7.91 15.32
C SER A 487 -9.20 -9.05 15.79
N CYS A 488 -8.18 -8.71 16.56
CA CYS A 488 -7.38 -9.67 17.32
C CYS A 488 -6.82 -9.00 18.59
N PHE A 489 -6.75 -9.76 19.68
CA PHE A 489 -6.05 -9.31 20.88
C PHE A 489 -4.53 -9.49 20.71
N VAL A 490 -3.76 -8.45 21.02
CA VAL A 490 -2.30 -8.42 20.82
C VAL A 490 -1.60 -7.88 22.06
N SER A 491 -0.77 -8.71 22.68
CA SER A 491 0.25 -8.27 23.64
C SER A 491 1.50 -7.89 22.87
N HIS A 492 2.03 -6.69 23.11
CA HIS A 492 3.22 -6.21 22.42
C HIS A 492 4.12 -5.40 23.35
N ARG A 493 5.43 -5.54 23.13
CA ARG A 493 6.50 -4.86 23.84
C ARG A 493 7.40 -4.21 22.81
N LEU A 494 7.43 -2.87 22.81
CA LEU A 494 8.26 -2.08 21.92
C LEU A 494 9.46 -1.54 22.69
N SER A 495 10.62 -1.44 22.04
CA SER A 495 11.85 -0.92 22.64
C SER A 495 12.61 -0.01 21.69
N VAL A 496 13.24 1.02 22.25
CA VAL A 496 14.39 1.70 21.66
C VAL A 496 15.62 1.14 22.39
N VAL A 497 16.43 0.39 21.66
CA VAL A 497 17.50 -0.42 22.24
C VAL A 497 18.69 0.47 22.57
N ASN A 498 19.21 0.34 23.78
CA ASN A 498 20.49 0.92 24.16
C ASN A 498 21.59 -0.04 23.70
N GLN A 499 22.42 0.42 22.77
CA GLN A 499 23.39 -0.41 22.06
C GLN A 499 24.71 -0.59 22.84
N LYS A 500 24.89 0.11 23.96
CA LYS A 500 26.04 -0.06 24.88
C LYS A 500 25.70 -0.96 26.07
N MET A 501 24.46 -0.92 26.55
CA MET A 501 23.98 -1.52 27.81
C MET A 501 22.51 -1.93 27.64
N GLU A 502 22.24 -3.21 27.36
CA GLU A 502 20.88 -3.68 27.00
C GLU A 502 19.85 -3.38 28.10
N GLU A 503 20.25 -3.44 29.37
CA GLU A 503 19.42 -3.14 30.54
C GLU A 503 18.96 -1.69 30.63
N LYS A 504 19.61 -0.78 29.89
CA LYS A 504 19.23 0.64 29.76
C LYS A 504 18.36 0.92 28.53
N SER A 505 17.89 -0.11 27.83
CA SER A 505 16.94 0.02 26.72
C SER A 505 15.58 0.51 27.23
N VAL A 506 15.05 1.59 26.66
CA VAL A 506 13.71 2.04 27.01
C VAL A 506 12.70 1.13 26.34
N THR A 507 11.92 0.43 27.16
CA THR A 507 10.96 -0.58 26.74
C THR A 507 9.59 -0.26 27.32
N LYS A 508 8.54 -0.37 26.51
CA LYS A 508 7.14 -0.17 26.93
C LYS A 508 6.28 -1.30 26.39
N GLU A 509 5.35 -1.76 27.22
CA GLU A 509 4.46 -2.89 26.94
C GLU A 509 2.99 -2.46 27.01
N SER A 510 2.15 -3.10 26.19
CA SER A 510 0.71 -2.87 26.19
C SER A 510 -0.03 -4.05 25.57
N GLN A 511 -1.28 -4.27 26.00
CA GLN A 511 -2.20 -5.22 25.42
C GLN A 511 -3.41 -4.48 24.89
N ASN A 512 -3.69 -4.59 23.59
CA ASN A 512 -4.86 -3.97 22.95
C ASN A 512 -5.54 -4.95 22.00
N ARG A 513 -6.84 -4.76 21.78
CA ARG A 513 -7.55 -5.41 20.68
C ARG A 513 -7.43 -4.54 19.44
N TYR A 514 -6.59 -4.98 18.50
CA TYR A 514 -6.42 -4.32 17.21
C TYR A 514 -7.62 -4.61 16.32
N SER A 515 -8.02 -3.64 15.50
CA SER A 515 -9.14 -3.75 14.57
C SER A 515 -8.97 -2.85 13.35
N LYS A 516 -9.91 -2.92 12.40
CA LYS A 516 -9.98 -2.00 11.25
C LYS A 516 -10.04 -0.52 11.68
N ALA A 517 -10.71 -0.21 12.79
CA ALA A 517 -10.83 1.15 13.34
C ALA A 517 -9.63 1.56 14.22
N ALA A 518 -9.02 0.61 14.94
CA ALA A 518 -7.89 0.84 15.84
C ALA A 518 -6.73 -0.10 15.51
N LYS A 519 -6.04 0.18 14.40
CA LYS A 519 -4.99 -0.67 13.81
C LYS A 519 -3.57 -0.34 14.27
N ASP A 520 -3.35 0.79 14.90
CA ASP A 520 -2.05 1.26 15.37
C ASP A 520 -2.08 1.73 16.84
N TRP A 521 -1.20 1.16 17.66
CA TRP A 521 -1.08 1.45 19.09
C TRP A 521 0.39 1.64 19.49
N GLY A 522 0.63 2.48 20.50
CA GLY A 522 1.98 2.85 20.91
C GLY A 522 2.02 4.14 21.72
N TRP A 523 3.18 4.80 21.75
CA TRP A 523 3.42 5.96 22.61
C TRP A 523 3.94 7.16 21.82
N ARG A 524 3.22 8.29 21.96
CA ARG A 524 3.66 9.61 21.47
C ARG A 524 4.94 10.07 22.17
N GLU A 525 5.10 9.71 23.44
CA GLU A 525 6.27 10.01 24.25
C GLU A 525 6.99 8.71 24.61
N PHE A 526 7.93 8.31 23.76
CA PHE A 526 8.66 7.05 23.92
C PHE A 526 10.02 7.27 24.61
N VAL A 527 10.93 8.03 23.97
CA VAL A 527 12.27 8.42 24.46
C VAL A 527 12.47 9.91 24.19
N THR A 528 13.11 10.67 25.08
CA THR A 528 13.40 12.10 24.84
C THR A 528 14.37 12.25 23.66
N LEU A 529 14.14 13.22 22.78
CA LEU A 529 15.08 13.51 21.69
C LEU A 529 16.45 13.95 22.23
N THR A 530 16.49 14.56 23.42
CA THR A 530 17.74 14.90 24.11
C THR A 530 18.58 13.65 24.42
N SER A 531 18.00 12.62 25.06
CA SER A 531 18.74 11.38 25.35
C SER A 531 18.98 10.52 24.12
N LEU A 532 18.07 10.54 23.12
CA LEU A 532 18.27 9.83 21.86
C LEU A 532 19.50 10.30 21.09
N PHE A 533 19.74 11.61 21.08
CA PHE A 533 20.86 12.24 20.34
C PHE A 533 22.09 12.53 21.20
N ASP A 534 22.05 12.18 22.49
CA ASP A 534 23.23 12.15 23.34
C ASP A 534 24.07 10.90 23.02
N GLN A 535 25.34 11.12 22.69
CA GLN A 535 26.28 10.06 22.32
C GLN A 535 26.64 9.17 23.52
N ASP A 536 26.53 9.67 24.74
CA ASP A 536 26.85 8.92 25.96
C ASP A 536 25.70 8.02 26.40
N SER A 537 24.45 8.50 26.30
CA SER A 537 23.21 7.76 26.55
C SER A 537 23.13 6.39 25.85
N GLY A 538 23.77 6.20 24.69
CA GLY A 538 23.97 4.88 24.07
C GLY A 538 22.83 4.36 23.17
N PHE A 539 21.79 5.15 22.94
CA PHE A 539 20.73 4.82 21.96
C PHE A 539 21.18 5.00 20.51
N LEU A 540 22.02 6.00 20.26
CA LEU A 540 22.62 6.30 18.96
C LEU A 540 24.09 5.86 18.95
N VAL A 541 24.41 4.83 18.16
CA VAL A 541 25.77 4.29 18.00
C VAL A 541 26.06 4.13 16.51
N GLN A 542 27.22 4.57 16.04
CA GLN A 542 27.57 4.57 14.60
C GLN A 542 26.50 5.23 13.70
N ASP A 543 25.90 6.33 14.18
CA ASP A 543 24.76 7.03 13.57
C ASP A 543 23.53 6.14 13.28
N MET A 544 23.39 5.05 14.02
CA MET A 544 22.30 4.07 13.92
C MET A 544 21.42 4.12 15.18
N VAL A 545 20.11 4.03 15.01
CA VAL A 545 19.13 3.77 16.08
C VAL A 545 18.48 2.41 15.84
N VAL A 546 18.35 1.62 16.91
CA VAL A 546 17.78 0.27 16.87
C VAL A 546 16.45 0.23 17.61
N PHE A 547 15.41 -0.22 16.92
CA PHE A 547 14.07 -0.46 17.42
C PHE A 547 13.80 -1.97 17.50
N SER A 548 13.02 -2.38 18.49
CA SER A 548 12.53 -3.76 18.60
C SER A 548 11.02 -3.76 18.84
N ALA A 549 10.34 -4.75 18.26
CA ALA A 549 8.95 -5.09 18.54
C ALA A 549 8.87 -6.59 18.85
N GLU A 550 8.51 -6.93 20.07
CA GLU A 550 8.10 -8.28 20.45
C GLU A 550 6.58 -8.30 20.50
N VAL A 551 5.97 -9.26 19.79
CA VAL A 551 4.53 -9.29 19.56
C VAL A 551 4.03 -10.72 19.76
N LEU A 552 2.95 -10.86 20.52
CA LEU A 552 2.19 -12.08 20.73
C LEU A 552 0.71 -11.80 20.43
N ILE A 553 0.14 -12.56 19.50
CA ILE A 553 -1.25 -12.45 19.08
C ILE A 553 -2.05 -13.59 19.69
N LEU A 554 -3.22 -13.28 20.24
CA LEU A 554 -4.16 -14.26 20.76
C LEU A 554 -4.72 -15.06 19.58
N LYS A 555 -4.54 -16.37 19.63
CA LYS A 555 -5.16 -17.30 18.69
C LYS A 555 -6.54 -17.63 19.26
N GLU A 556 -7.56 -17.03 18.69
CA GLU A 556 -8.93 -17.13 19.21
C GLU A 556 -9.95 -17.45 18.11
N SER A 557 -11.02 -18.13 18.52
CA SER A 557 -12.25 -18.25 17.74
C SER A 557 -13.47 -18.02 18.63
N SER A 558 -14.59 -17.61 18.05
CA SER A 558 -15.79 -17.27 18.81
C SER A 558 -17.05 -17.58 18.02
N ILE A 559 -18.06 -18.11 18.69
CA ILE A 559 -19.38 -18.45 18.12
C ILE A 559 -20.45 -17.74 18.97
N ILE A 560 -21.46 -17.16 18.31
CA ILE A 560 -22.68 -16.65 18.94
C ILE A 560 -23.82 -17.57 18.50
N GLU A 561 -24.58 -18.08 19.46
CA GLU A 561 -25.76 -18.92 19.25
C GLU A 561 -26.97 -18.22 19.86
N GLU A 562 -28.02 -17.96 19.06
CA GLU A 562 -29.32 -17.55 19.58
C GLU A 562 -30.10 -18.81 19.99
N LEU A 563 -30.41 -18.93 21.28
CA LEU A 563 -31.22 -20.01 21.81
C LEU A 563 -32.69 -19.60 21.71
N ILE A 564 -33.45 -20.32 20.90
CA ILE A 564 -34.91 -20.21 20.82
C ILE A 564 -35.47 -21.14 21.90
N ASP A 565 -36.34 -20.63 22.78
CA ASP A 565 -37.09 -21.50 23.69
C ASP A 565 -38.13 -22.29 22.87
N GLU A 566 -37.99 -23.62 22.83
CA GLU A 566 -38.96 -24.51 22.17
C GLU A 566 -40.19 -24.85 23.05
N ASP A 567 -40.22 -24.39 24.31
CA ASP A 567 -41.33 -24.59 25.26
C ASP A 567 -42.36 -23.42 25.23
N ILE A 568 -43.15 -23.34 24.15
CA ILE A 568 -44.49 -22.70 24.22
C ILE A 568 -45.52 -23.59 23.53
N ASP A 569 -46.11 -24.50 24.31
CA ASP A 569 -47.29 -25.24 23.91
C ASP A 569 -48.57 -24.40 24.20
N GLN A 570 -49.44 -24.30 23.20
CA GLN A 570 -50.73 -23.59 23.14
C GLN A 570 -50.79 -22.04 23.13
N PRO A 571 -51.60 -21.44 22.22
CA PRO A 571 -51.85 -20.01 22.18
C PRO A 571 -53.01 -19.59 23.10
N LYS A 572 -52.81 -18.51 23.88
CA LYS A 572 -53.92 -17.68 24.40
C LYS A 572 -53.82 -16.28 23.84
N ALA A 573 -54.91 -15.83 23.23
CA ALA A 573 -55.00 -14.49 22.64
C ALA A 573 -55.20 -13.42 23.72
N GLY A 574 -54.47 -12.32 23.63
CA GLY A 574 -54.86 -11.06 24.30
C GLY A 574 -53.84 -10.35 25.18
N SER A 575 -52.67 -9.96 24.66
CA SER A 575 -52.00 -8.69 25.02
C SER A 575 -50.78 -8.44 24.12
N GLN A 576 -50.64 -7.21 23.61
CA GLN A 576 -49.41 -6.75 22.96
C GLN A 576 -48.56 -5.98 23.98
N LEU A 577 -47.65 -6.65 24.69
CA LEU A 577 -46.30 -6.12 24.99
C LEU A 577 -45.42 -7.16 25.73
N ASP A 578 -44.95 -8.20 25.04
CA ASP A 578 -43.87 -9.05 25.58
C ASP A 578 -42.93 -9.53 24.46
N LYS A 579 -41.71 -8.99 24.43
CA LYS A 579 -40.61 -9.60 23.67
C LYS A 579 -40.04 -10.73 24.53
N ALA A 580 -40.46 -11.96 24.26
CA ALA A 580 -39.85 -13.14 24.86
C ALA A 580 -38.32 -13.05 24.77
N GLY A 581 -37.65 -13.16 25.92
CA GLY A 581 -36.22 -12.87 26.05
C GLY A 581 -35.37 -13.85 25.25
N LYS A 582 -34.80 -13.40 24.14
CA LYS A 582 -33.84 -14.19 23.35
C LYS A 582 -32.60 -14.49 24.20
N LYS A 583 -32.52 -15.71 24.73
CA LYS A 583 -31.31 -16.25 25.35
C LYS A 583 -30.21 -16.32 24.29
N SER A 584 -29.02 -15.84 24.61
CA SER A 584 -27.89 -15.85 23.68
C SER A 584 -26.65 -16.41 24.36
N SER A 585 -25.96 -17.32 23.66
CA SER A 585 -24.72 -17.94 24.12
C SER A 585 -23.55 -17.42 23.30
N PHE A 586 -22.50 -16.95 23.99
CA PHE A 586 -21.23 -16.59 23.40
C PHE A 586 -20.14 -17.55 23.86
N THR A 587 -19.65 -18.36 22.94
CA THR A 587 -18.51 -19.26 23.17
C THR A 587 -17.23 -18.61 22.65
N TRP A 588 -16.20 -18.52 23.50
CA TRP A 588 -14.87 -18.00 23.16
C TRP A 588 -13.80 -19.05 23.43
N LYS A 589 -13.08 -19.44 22.38
CA LYS A 589 -11.99 -20.41 22.44
C LYS A 589 -10.66 -19.67 22.34
N VAL A 590 -9.77 -19.86 23.31
CA VAL A 590 -8.39 -19.39 23.30
C VAL A 590 -7.49 -20.59 23.05
N GLU A 591 -6.79 -20.63 21.91
CA GLU A 591 -6.08 -21.82 21.38
C GLU A 591 -4.55 -21.75 21.50
N ASN A 592 -4.03 -20.76 22.23
CA ASN A 592 -2.61 -20.61 22.55
C ASN A 592 -2.42 -20.14 24.02
N PHE A 593 -3.20 -20.73 24.91
CA PHE A 593 -3.39 -20.29 26.30
C PHE A 593 -2.10 -20.24 27.12
N PHE A 594 -1.16 -21.19 26.95
CA PHE A 594 0.12 -21.23 27.64
C PHE A 594 0.90 -19.90 27.50
N PHE A 595 0.88 -19.27 26.33
CA PHE A 595 1.58 -17.99 26.09
C PHE A 595 0.89 -16.79 26.76
N PHE A 596 -0.40 -16.91 27.08
CA PHE A 596 -1.16 -15.85 27.74
C PHE A 596 -1.27 -16.02 29.26
N LYS A 597 -0.86 -17.17 29.81
CA LYS A 597 -0.83 -17.39 31.27
C LYS A 597 -0.02 -16.30 31.99
N GLU A 598 1.26 -16.15 31.66
CA GLU A 598 2.16 -15.16 32.29
C GLU A 598 1.66 -13.71 32.12
N ILE A 599 0.92 -13.44 31.03
CA ILE A 599 0.29 -12.13 30.81
C ILE A 599 -0.91 -11.95 31.76
N MET A 600 -1.70 -12.99 32.01
CA MET A 600 -2.85 -12.92 32.90
C MET A 600 -2.49 -12.75 34.38
N GLU A 601 -1.28 -13.15 34.80
CA GLU A 601 -0.76 -12.89 36.15
C GLU A 601 -0.60 -11.38 36.45
N THR A 602 -0.45 -10.54 35.41
CA THR A 602 -0.16 -9.09 35.55
C THR A 602 -1.15 -8.17 34.82
N ARG A 603 -1.92 -8.70 33.88
CA ARG A 603 -2.79 -7.97 32.94
C ARG A 603 -4.07 -8.76 32.69
N LYS A 604 -5.02 -8.15 31.98
CA LYS A 604 -6.27 -8.81 31.58
C LYS A 604 -6.26 -9.12 30.08
N ILE A 605 -6.82 -10.25 29.70
CA ILE A 605 -7.16 -10.57 28.31
C ILE A 605 -8.67 -10.42 28.09
N PHE A 606 -9.08 -10.17 26.85
CA PHE A 606 -10.49 -9.88 26.53
C PHE A 606 -10.89 -10.57 25.23
N SER A 607 -12.13 -11.07 25.16
CA SER A 607 -12.72 -11.52 23.91
C SER A 607 -12.94 -10.36 22.94
N LYS A 608 -13.39 -10.67 21.71
CA LYS A 608 -14.08 -9.65 20.90
C LYS A 608 -15.38 -9.24 21.59
N TYR A 609 -15.91 -8.07 21.23
CA TYR A 609 -17.28 -7.70 21.58
C TYR A 609 -18.30 -8.58 20.83
N PHE A 610 -19.44 -8.80 21.47
CA PHE A 610 -20.61 -9.49 20.94
C PHE A 610 -21.88 -8.76 21.37
N GLN A 611 -22.92 -8.80 20.52
CA GLN A 611 -24.19 -8.15 20.80
C GLN A 611 -25.12 -9.11 21.54
N ALA A 612 -25.77 -8.64 22.61
CA ALA A 612 -26.86 -9.35 23.27
C ALA A 612 -27.87 -8.37 23.86
N GLY A 613 -29.17 -8.56 23.59
CA GLY A 613 -30.26 -7.75 24.15
C GLY A 613 -30.19 -6.24 23.84
N GLY A 614 -29.41 -5.82 22.85
CA GLY A 614 -29.15 -4.39 22.56
C GLY A 614 -27.87 -3.83 23.20
N CYS A 615 -27.22 -4.59 24.09
CA CYS A 615 -25.91 -4.28 24.66
C CYS A 615 -24.77 -4.83 23.79
N GLU A 616 -23.65 -4.12 23.77
CA GLU A 616 -22.38 -4.61 23.25
C GLU A 616 -21.48 -5.05 24.43
N LEU A 617 -21.19 -6.36 24.53
CA LEU A 617 -20.60 -7.01 25.71
C LEU A 617 -19.33 -7.78 25.34
N ARG A 618 -18.41 -7.99 26.30
CA ARG A 618 -17.25 -8.88 26.12
C ARG A 618 -16.83 -9.58 27.42
N ILE A 619 -16.20 -10.74 27.28
CA ILE A 619 -15.61 -11.49 28.39
C ILE A 619 -14.21 -10.91 28.68
N GLY A 620 -13.95 -10.57 29.94
CA GLY A 620 -12.61 -10.29 30.46
C GLY A 620 -12.11 -11.42 31.35
N VAL A 621 -10.85 -11.83 31.21
CA VAL A 621 -10.19 -12.89 31.99
C VAL A 621 -8.84 -12.40 32.51
N TYR A 622 -8.50 -12.75 33.75
CA TYR A 622 -7.18 -12.55 34.35
C TYR A 622 -6.92 -13.58 35.46
N GLU A 623 -5.68 -13.66 35.93
CA GLU A 623 -5.27 -14.50 37.06
C GLU A 623 -5.04 -13.62 38.29
N SER A 624 -5.43 -14.10 39.46
CA SER A 624 -5.21 -13.42 40.75
C SER A 624 -4.92 -14.46 41.82
N PHE A 625 -3.70 -14.47 42.35
CA PHE A 625 -3.23 -15.46 43.33
C PHE A 625 -3.53 -16.91 42.89
N ASP A 626 -3.05 -17.30 41.70
CA ASP A 626 -3.30 -18.61 41.07
C ASP A 626 -4.79 -18.92 40.81
N THR A 627 -5.72 -17.97 41.02
CA THR A 627 -7.16 -18.18 40.75
C THR A 627 -7.59 -17.48 39.47
N ILE A 628 -8.22 -18.22 38.55
CA ILE A 628 -8.76 -17.61 37.32
C ILE A 628 -10.03 -16.80 37.62
N CYS A 629 -10.01 -15.54 37.19
CA CYS A 629 -11.05 -14.55 37.43
C CYS A 629 -11.67 -14.13 36.09
N ILE A 630 -12.99 -14.28 35.97
CA ILE A 630 -13.75 -13.99 34.75
C ILE A 630 -14.84 -12.96 35.09
N TYR A 631 -15.10 -12.03 34.20
CA TYR A 631 -16.18 -11.06 34.34
C TYR A 631 -16.70 -10.63 32.97
N LEU A 632 -17.93 -10.14 32.95
CA LEU A 632 -18.55 -9.53 31.78
C LEU A 632 -18.42 -8.01 31.88
N GLU A 633 -18.20 -7.33 30.77
CA GLU A 633 -18.22 -5.86 30.70
C GLU A 633 -18.85 -5.37 29.39
N SER A 634 -19.42 -4.17 29.41
CA SER A 634 -20.06 -3.51 28.27
C SER A 634 -19.13 -2.48 27.63
N ASP A 635 -19.31 -2.15 26.35
CA ASP A 635 -18.72 -0.93 25.79
C ASP A 635 -19.47 0.31 26.32
N GLN A 636 -18.70 1.29 26.80
CA GLN A 636 -19.17 2.59 27.32
C GLN A 636 -18.68 3.76 26.45
N SER A 637 -17.96 3.49 25.35
CA SER A 637 -17.23 4.48 24.55
C SER A 637 -18.01 5.07 23.37
N ILE A 638 -19.05 4.36 22.89
CA ILE A 638 -20.07 4.96 22.04
C ILE A 638 -20.90 5.90 22.92
N GLY A 639 -21.11 7.14 22.46
CA GLY A 639 -21.93 8.16 23.15
C GLY A 639 -23.36 7.66 23.35
N SER A 640 -23.56 6.91 24.43
CA SER A 640 -24.78 6.18 24.69
C SER A 640 -25.82 7.13 25.25
N ASP A 641 -26.80 7.41 24.39
CA ASP A 641 -28.19 7.63 24.73
C ASP A 641 -28.50 7.41 26.24
N PRO A 642 -28.94 8.45 26.98
CA PRO A 642 -29.29 8.32 28.40
C PRO A 642 -30.19 7.12 28.69
N GLU A 643 -31.08 6.76 27.77
CA GLU A 643 -32.04 5.65 27.88
C GLU A 643 -31.40 4.23 27.82
N LYS A 644 -30.12 4.10 27.40
CA LYS A 644 -29.45 2.81 27.19
C LYS A 644 -28.62 2.32 28.37
N ASN A 645 -29.24 2.25 29.54
CA ASN A 645 -28.71 1.47 30.66
C ASN A 645 -29.45 0.13 30.73
N PHE A 646 -28.73 -0.97 30.98
CA PHE A 646 -29.31 -2.31 31.00
C PHE A 646 -28.82 -3.09 32.21
N TRP A 647 -29.71 -3.88 32.79
CA TRP A 647 -29.36 -4.96 33.70
C TRP A 647 -29.27 -6.26 32.92
N VAL A 648 -28.10 -6.90 33.00
CA VAL A 648 -27.78 -8.11 32.25
C VAL A 648 -27.53 -9.22 33.25
N LYS A 649 -28.42 -10.21 33.31
CA LYS A 649 -28.18 -11.46 34.06
C LYS A 649 -27.53 -12.48 33.13
N TYR A 650 -26.46 -13.08 33.59
CA TYR A 650 -25.69 -14.04 32.79
C TYR A 650 -25.16 -15.19 33.65
N ARG A 651 -24.77 -16.28 32.97
CA ARG A 651 -23.92 -17.31 33.56
C ARG A 651 -22.70 -17.55 32.69
N MET A 652 -21.57 -17.75 33.36
CA MET A 652 -20.28 -18.01 32.72
C MET A 652 -19.76 -19.40 33.09
N ALA A 653 -19.01 -20.00 32.17
CA ALA A 653 -18.34 -21.26 32.40
C ALA A 653 -16.94 -21.34 31.80
N ILE A 654 -16.14 -22.22 32.40
CA ILE A 654 -14.95 -22.82 31.78
C ILE A 654 -15.35 -24.25 31.42
N LEU A 655 -15.43 -24.57 30.13
CA LEU A 655 -15.90 -25.89 29.70
C LEU A 655 -14.88 -26.98 30.03
N ASN A 656 -15.37 -28.08 30.59
CA ASN A 656 -14.60 -29.30 30.66
C ASN A 656 -14.71 -30.06 29.32
N GLN A 657 -13.71 -29.90 28.47
CA GLN A 657 -13.70 -30.38 27.09
C GLN A 657 -13.61 -31.92 26.97
N LYS A 658 -13.45 -32.65 28.08
CA LYS A 658 -13.45 -34.11 28.12
C LYS A 658 -14.74 -34.70 28.72
N CYS A 659 -15.38 -33.98 29.63
CA CYS A 659 -16.50 -34.49 30.42
C CYS A 659 -17.46 -33.35 30.75
N GLN A 660 -18.50 -33.16 29.93
CA GLN A 660 -19.39 -31.99 30.00
C GLN A 660 -19.97 -31.72 31.40
N SER A 661 -20.29 -32.77 32.17
CA SER A 661 -20.82 -32.66 33.54
C SER A 661 -19.82 -32.13 34.58
N LYS A 662 -18.52 -32.07 34.26
CA LYS A 662 -17.50 -31.39 35.08
C LYS A 662 -17.31 -29.91 34.73
N THR A 663 -18.09 -29.36 33.80
CA THR A 663 -18.07 -27.92 33.49
C THR A 663 -18.51 -27.11 34.71
N VAL A 664 -17.71 -26.13 35.09
CA VAL A 664 -18.03 -25.24 36.22
C VAL A 664 -18.79 -24.03 35.67
N TRP A 665 -20.02 -23.84 36.14
CA TRP A 665 -20.87 -22.67 35.84
C TRP A 665 -20.96 -21.75 37.06
N LYS A 666 -21.00 -20.43 36.83
CA LYS A 666 -21.32 -19.42 37.85
C LYS A 666 -22.21 -18.33 37.26
N GLU A 667 -23.28 -17.96 37.98
CA GLU A 667 -24.19 -16.88 37.58
C GLU A 667 -23.76 -15.52 38.17
N SER A 668 -24.11 -14.43 37.48
CA SER A 668 -23.98 -13.08 38.00
C SER A 668 -24.90 -12.10 37.27
N SER A 669 -24.78 -10.82 37.63
CA SER A 669 -25.36 -9.73 36.85
C SER A 669 -24.48 -8.48 36.86
N ILE A 670 -24.62 -7.66 35.82
CA ILE A 670 -24.03 -6.33 35.71
C ILE A 670 -25.09 -5.31 35.30
N CYS A 671 -24.84 -4.04 35.62
CA CYS A 671 -25.57 -2.87 35.10
C CYS A 671 -24.62 -2.12 34.17
N THR A 672 -25.00 -1.85 32.92
CA THR A 672 -24.03 -1.42 31.88
C THR A 672 -23.39 -0.06 32.15
N LYS A 673 -24.07 0.85 32.87
CA LYS A 673 -23.53 2.18 33.24
C LYS A 673 -22.83 2.25 34.60
N THR A 674 -23.20 1.43 35.59
CA THR A 674 -22.53 1.47 36.91
C THR A 674 -21.35 0.50 36.94
N TRP A 675 -20.25 0.88 37.60
CA TRP A 675 -19.04 0.04 37.69
C TRP A 675 -19.25 -1.10 38.71
N ASN A 676 -20.12 -2.05 38.37
CA ASN A 676 -20.45 -3.21 39.21
C ASN A 676 -20.08 -4.55 38.54
N ASN A 677 -18.93 -4.59 37.85
CA ASN A 677 -18.36 -5.81 37.24
C ASN A 677 -18.13 -6.89 38.30
N SER A 678 -19.14 -7.73 38.53
CA SER A 678 -19.11 -8.84 39.47
C SER A 678 -18.10 -9.90 39.01
N VAL A 679 -16.92 -9.89 39.63
CA VAL A 679 -15.83 -10.81 39.28
C VAL A 679 -16.15 -12.22 39.79
N LEU A 680 -16.24 -13.15 38.86
CA LEU A 680 -16.42 -14.56 39.11
C LEU A 680 -15.04 -15.24 39.21
N GLN A 681 -14.64 -15.59 40.43
CA GLN A 681 -13.49 -16.47 40.69
C GLN A 681 -13.91 -17.92 40.42
N PHE A 682 -13.16 -18.69 39.62
CA PHE A 682 -13.54 -20.08 39.28
C PHE A 682 -12.73 -21.13 40.06
N MET A 683 -11.55 -21.47 39.56
CA MET A 683 -10.67 -22.56 40.00
C MET A 683 -9.22 -22.08 39.92
N LYS A 684 -8.28 -22.88 40.44
CA LYS A 684 -6.88 -22.53 40.29
C LYS A 684 -6.40 -22.74 38.86
N VAL A 685 -5.43 -21.94 38.45
CA VAL A 685 -4.77 -22.07 37.15
C VAL A 685 -3.86 -23.30 37.17
N SER A 686 -3.24 -23.65 38.31
CA SER A 686 -2.60 -24.96 38.53
C SER A 686 -3.52 -26.12 38.13
N ASP A 687 -4.70 -26.18 38.73
CA ASP A 687 -5.64 -27.30 38.63
C ASP A 687 -6.25 -27.36 37.21
N MET A 688 -6.53 -26.19 36.61
CA MET A 688 -7.04 -26.08 35.26
C MET A 688 -6.03 -26.57 34.19
N MET A 689 -4.74 -26.46 34.47
CA MET A 689 -3.64 -26.87 33.59
C MET A 689 -3.29 -28.36 33.69
N GLU A 690 -3.84 -29.10 34.66
CA GLU A 690 -3.60 -30.54 34.81
C GLU A 690 -4.08 -31.32 33.57
N SER A 691 -3.23 -32.22 33.09
CA SER A 691 -3.41 -32.85 31.77
C SER A 691 -4.65 -33.74 31.68
N ASP A 692 -5.14 -34.24 32.82
CA ASP A 692 -6.30 -35.10 33.00
C ASP A 692 -7.57 -34.31 33.40
N ALA A 693 -7.44 -33.19 34.13
CA ALA A 693 -8.56 -32.34 34.58
C ALA A 693 -9.53 -31.94 33.45
N GLY A 694 -9.01 -31.67 32.25
CA GLY A 694 -9.82 -31.59 31.01
C GLY A 694 -10.37 -30.21 30.65
N PHE A 695 -10.02 -29.15 31.39
CA PHE A 695 -10.34 -27.77 31.05
C PHE A 695 -9.40 -27.19 29.99
N LEU A 696 -8.10 -27.49 30.08
CA LEU A 696 -7.10 -27.20 29.05
C LEU A 696 -6.88 -28.44 28.15
N VAL A 697 -7.18 -28.34 26.86
CA VAL A 697 -7.00 -29.44 25.90
C VAL A 697 -6.28 -28.93 24.65
N ARG A 698 -5.10 -29.49 24.35
CA ARG A 698 -4.24 -29.08 23.20
C ARG A 698 -3.90 -27.58 23.17
N ASP A 699 -3.67 -26.99 24.34
CA ASP A 699 -3.48 -25.54 24.53
C ASP A 699 -4.74 -24.67 24.31
N THR A 700 -5.90 -25.32 24.18
CA THR A 700 -7.19 -24.65 24.07
C THR A 700 -7.91 -24.61 25.42
N VAL A 701 -8.37 -23.42 25.83
CA VAL A 701 -9.38 -23.21 26.88
C VAL A 701 -10.64 -22.65 26.23
N VAL A 702 -11.82 -23.05 26.71
CA VAL A 702 -13.11 -22.58 26.19
C VAL A 702 -13.91 -21.92 27.30
N PHE A 703 -14.14 -20.62 27.13
CA PHE A 703 -15.03 -19.83 27.97
C PHE A 703 -16.39 -19.73 27.31
N VAL A 704 -17.47 -19.82 28.08
CA VAL A 704 -18.84 -19.60 27.62
C VAL A 704 -19.48 -18.54 28.48
N CYS A 705 -20.24 -17.65 27.86
CA CYS A 705 -21.12 -16.70 28.54
C CYS A 705 -22.52 -16.82 27.94
N GLU A 706 -23.50 -17.21 28.75
CA GLU A 706 -24.91 -17.25 28.37
C GLU A 706 -25.64 -16.10 29.03
N ILE A 707 -26.31 -15.28 28.23
CA ILE A 707 -27.19 -14.21 28.69
C ILE A 707 -28.54 -14.85 29.00
N LEU A 708 -28.90 -14.80 30.28
CA LEU A 708 -30.13 -15.37 30.84
C LEU A 708 -31.28 -14.38 30.76
N ASP A 709 -30.98 -13.09 30.99
CA ASP A 709 -31.92 -11.97 30.90
C ASP A 709 -31.15 -10.67 30.57
N CYS A 710 -31.80 -9.74 29.88
CA CYS A 710 -31.25 -8.45 29.51
C CYS A 710 -32.38 -7.43 29.32
N CYS A 711 -32.60 -6.58 30.33
CA CYS A 711 -33.68 -5.60 30.35
C CYS A 711 -33.15 -4.17 30.58
N PRO A 712 -33.83 -3.12 30.11
CA PRO A 712 -33.49 -1.74 30.45
C PRO A 712 -33.52 -1.51 31.96
N TRP A 713 -32.52 -0.82 32.50
CA TRP A 713 -32.40 -0.49 33.92
C TRP A 713 -32.58 1.01 34.12
N PHE A 714 -33.69 1.40 34.74
CA PHE A 714 -33.96 2.77 35.14
C PHE A 714 -33.38 3.04 36.54
N ASP A 715 -32.71 4.16 36.73
CA ASP A 715 -32.43 4.65 38.09
C ASP A 715 -33.69 5.37 38.61
N PHE A 716 -34.04 5.18 39.89
CA PHE A 716 -35.19 5.86 40.48
C PHE A 716 -34.98 7.38 40.59
N ALA A 717 -33.73 7.85 40.45
CA ALA A 717 -33.40 9.27 40.33
C ALA A 717 -33.79 9.89 38.97
N ASP A 718 -33.98 9.08 37.91
CA ASP A 718 -34.37 9.56 36.57
C ASP A 718 -35.90 9.77 36.43
N LEU A 719 -36.68 9.39 37.45
CA LEU A 719 -38.11 9.69 37.54
C LEU A 719 -38.31 11.14 38.03
N GLU A 720 -38.42 12.09 37.11
CA GLU A 720 -39.01 13.39 37.43
C GLU A 720 -40.45 13.18 37.90
N VAL A 721 -40.65 13.30 39.22
CA VAL A 721 -41.98 13.31 39.85
C VAL A 721 -42.71 14.56 39.36
N SER A 722 -43.51 14.38 38.32
CA SER A 722 -44.46 15.37 37.85
C SER A 722 -45.61 15.48 38.87
N ASP A 723 -45.37 16.23 39.95
CA ASP A 723 -46.37 16.60 40.95
C ASP A 723 -47.43 17.52 40.30
N GLN A 724 -48.35 16.92 39.54
CA GLN A 724 -49.57 17.58 39.09
C GLN A 724 -50.53 17.72 40.27
N SER A 725 -50.35 18.84 40.98
CA SER A 725 -51.39 19.66 41.62
C SER A 725 -52.69 18.95 42.00
N PHE A 726 -52.89 18.78 43.31
CA PHE A 726 -54.23 18.69 43.89
C PHE A 726 -55.07 19.94 43.54
N ILE A 727 -56.34 19.72 43.22
CA ILE A 727 -57.46 20.64 43.47
C ILE A 727 -58.43 19.88 44.38
#